data_AF-A0A3A4P5M9-F1
#
_entry.id   AF-A0A3A4P5M9-F1
#
_cell.length_a   1.000
_cell.length_b   1.000
_cell.length_c   1.000
_cell.angle_alpha   90.00
_cell.angle_beta   90.00
_cell.angle_gamma   90.00
#
_symmetry.space_group_name_H-M   'P 1'
#
loop_
_entity.id
_entity.type
_entity.pdbx_description
1 polymer ?
#
loop_
_entity_poly.entity_id
_entity_poly.type
_entity_poly.pdbx_seq_one_letter_code
_entity_poly.pdbx_strand_id
1 'polypeptide(L)'
;MKYRGRVRDMRIVGREPEGCEERVACDRQACSKRPAAGRHGFAKGRDRLVIPTLKKILMGNVYVLGIASLVWLLVRSGRKPSRLAYPCQQAALTNTTILFGGSVMPVAVRLGRAAHARAAGKALPRPSRFARMAETSALLLLAGLLAFSLFGGMGGPAVTAEMRAAAAALTLPELRSPAPDASNIYVAENIPVDSERGVDTLIDVMDGNGLDFFKSSGPYQAAGPDGLIASNDIVLIKVNGEWRYRGGTNTDVIKGLVNAIVHHPEGFTGEVVIVENGQWDSYMDNRPDNQNPASCNAEDRGQSFNDVALMFAGSHRVSVYDWTAIQNLAVYEFNAGDARDGYVYMPDIQLGYPKFTTVYGTQISLRHGQWTGAGYDNGRVKLINVPVLKDHGGPGVTNALKHFMGVQDLYQGTQNPPHAPMVSEGILAKLMLVARYPDLNISDAIWVCPAGGPNSPYESAVRVDRLLASRDPVALDYYCGKYVLMPVSGSSEHDPNAANQFNQMLTSSRNVLLGGGKQTTMDEAMMNVYKGTTADAPPDMPFESLLAEGCTDYGFETWVLVANPNDAPARVSVSYYTEDGPRNADPVTVPAHSRLTMNASATIWAKSSGVRVGSDQPVFVERAMYWNDRVEGHTATGTAAGSSAWYLAEGCTDFGFETWITILNPGKSDTLADIRFLTESGQEYGGEVAVPALSRTNVKVNDWVSAANVSTLLSAQDPVVAEVSMYGPGRRSGTCSLGAKAPEREWYLAEGATHSGFDTWLLLFNPQPGEARVTVNVDSLGSELEPVEVVMASRSRTTLHLNDMLPGRDLSMHVVSDVPIVASRSMYWAVPGGRAGHECHGLTAASSESFLPEGCTAYGFDTWLLLYNPGDTGTTATVYAMGDGGEKEIGRIDVPAHTRSTMKVDDCYDGSLSLRVVSGEPICCERATYWSDRTGGTCSTGYGR
;
A
#
# COMPACT_ATOMS: atom_id res chain seq x y z
N MET A 1 34.47 -57.98 -29.58
CA MET A 1 34.63 -59.41 -29.23
C MET A 1 33.60 -59.72 -28.13
N LYS A 2 32.57 -60.54 -28.42
CA LYS A 2 31.35 -60.77 -27.59
C LYS A 2 30.46 -59.51 -27.34
N TYR A 3 29.17 -59.65 -26.97
CA TYR A 3 28.04 -60.05 -27.84
C TYR A 3 26.68 -59.62 -27.23
N ARG A 4 25.69 -59.21 -28.06
CA ARG A 4 24.27 -58.85 -27.72
C ARG A 4 24.10 -57.54 -26.90
N GLY A 5 23.14 -56.64 -27.17
CA GLY A 5 22.31 -56.40 -28.37
C GLY A 5 20.79 -56.67 -28.22
N ARG A 6 19.97 -55.60 -28.34
CA ARG A 6 18.57 -55.63 -28.82
C ARG A 6 18.03 -54.23 -29.17
N VAL A 7 17.25 -54.16 -30.25
CA VAL A 7 16.33 -53.08 -30.63
C VAL A 7 14.91 -53.66 -30.55
N ARG A 8 13.88 -52.85 -30.23
CA ARG A 8 12.50 -53.09 -30.69
C ARG A 8 11.54 -51.91 -30.46
N ASP A 9 10.72 -51.67 -31.47
CA ASP A 9 9.58 -50.76 -31.47
C ASP A 9 8.29 -51.35 -30.88
N MET A 10 7.37 -50.43 -30.56
CA MET A 10 5.90 -50.52 -30.59
C MET A 10 5.12 -51.64 -29.88
N ARG A 11 4.08 -51.17 -29.16
CA ARG A 11 2.77 -51.81 -28.90
C ARG A 11 2.71 -53.15 -28.15
N ILE A 12 2.04 -53.13 -27.00
CA ILE A 12 1.26 -54.27 -26.47
C ILE A 12 -0.17 -53.77 -26.20
N VAL A 13 -1.17 -54.63 -26.44
CA VAL A 13 -2.60 -54.34 -26.30
C VAL A 13 -3.32 -55.56 -25.69
N GLY A 14 -4.25 -55.33 -24.77
CA GLY A 14 -5.23 -56.30 -24.23
C GLY A 14 -5.72 -55.84 -22.85
N ARG A 15 -6.99 -55.43 -22.64
CA ARG A 15 -8.29 -56.15 -22.74
C ARG A 15 -8.50 -57.17 -21.61
N GLU A 16 -9.65 -57.25 -20.93
CA GLU A 16 -10.93 -56.47 -20.85
C GLU A 16 -11.78 -57.14 -19.73
N PRO A 17 -13.07 -56.79 -19.44
CA PRO A 17 -13.89 -55.58 -19.66
C PRO A 17 -14.38 -55.02 -18.27
N GLU A 18 -15.43 -54.22 -18.01
CA GLU A 18 -16.52 -53.43 -18.66
C GLU A 18 -16.62 -52.07 -17.89
N GLY A 19 -17.39 -51.03 -18.26
CA GLY A 19 -18.19 -50.72 -19.46
C GLY A 19 -19.13 -49.52 -19.23
N CYS A 20 -19.41 -48.72 -20.28
CA CYS A 20 -20.39 -47.62 -20.42
C CYS A 20 -20.25 -46.39 -19.48
N GLU A 21 -20.19 -45.12 -19.92
CA GLU A 21 -21.14 -44.29 -20.72
C GLU A 21 -22.39 -43.81 -19.92
N GLU A 22 -22.88 -42.56 -19.99
CA GLU A 22 -22.52 -41.41 -20.87
C GLU A 22 -22.75 -39.99 -20.24
N ARG A 23 -22.63 -38.95 -21.08
CA ARG A 23 -22.45 -37.50 -20.87
C ARG A 23 -23.70 -36.65 -20.45
N VAL A 24 -23.46 -35.33 -20.37
CA VAL A 24 -24.38 -34.15 -20.54
C VAL A 24 -24.93 -33.52 -19.24
N ALA A 25 -25.29 -32.24 -19.32
CA ALA A 25 -25.51 -31.29 -18.22
C ALA A 25 -26.93 -30.66 -18.22
N CYS A 26 -27.08 -29.56 -17.45
CA CYS A 26 -28.17 -28.56 -17.44
C CYS A 26 -29.36 -28.71 -16.45
N ASP A 27 -29.30 -27.86 -15.40
CA ASP A 27 -30.33 -26.88 -14.98
C ASP A 27 -31.69 -27.31 -14.33
N ARG A 28 -32.23 -26.38 -13.53
CA ARG A 28 -33.62 -26.17 -13.04
C ARG A 28 -34.33 -27.13 -12.06
N GLN A 29 -34.58 -26.55 -10.88
CA GLN A 29 -35.90 -26.38 -10.21
C GLN A 29 -36.73 -27.59 -9.71
N ALA A 30 -36.81 -27.64 -8.37
CA ALA A 30 -38.05 -27.59 -7.56
C ALA A 30 -38.86 -28.87 -7.17
N CYS A 31 -39.57 -28.72 -6.04
CA CYS A 31 -40.83 -29.38 -5.67
C CYS A 31 -40.92 -30.85 -5.17
N SER A 32 -40.41 -31.06 -3.95
CA SER A 32 -41.25 -31.33 -2.75
C SER A 32 -41.83 -32.73 -2.38
N LYS A 33 -41.81 -32.98 -1.05
CA LYS A 33 -42.84 -33.65 -0.19
C LYS A 33 -43.01 -35.19 -0.15
N ARG A 34 -42.84 -35.70 1.09
CA ARG A 34 -43.63 -36.76 1.80
C ARG A 34 -43.38 -38.24 1.40
N PRO A 35 -43.84 -39.24 2.20
CA PRO A 35 -43.79 -39.33 3.68
C PRO A 35 -43.47 -40.76 4.22
N ALA A 36 -43.21 -40.91 5.52
CA ALA A 36 -43.36 -42.19 6.24
C ALA A 36 -43.65 -41.96 7.75
N ALA A 37 -44.13 -42.98 8.47
CA ALA A 37 -44.49 -42.91 9.90
C ALA A 37 -44.18 -44.23 10.65
N GLY A 38 -44.00 -44.15 11.97
CA GLY A 38 -43.74 -45.28 12.88
C GLY A 38 -44.10 -44.95 14.34
N ARG A 39 -44.22 -45.96 15.22
CA ARG A 39 -44.77 -45.83 16.59
C ARG A 39 -44.06 -46.71 17.64
N HIS A 40 -44.38 -46.42 18.92
CA HIS A 40 -44.12 -47.16 20.18
C HIS A 40 -42.87 -46.70 20.97
N GLY A 41 -42.86 -46.75 22.32
CA GLY A 41 -43.84 -47.31 23.28
C GLY A 41 -43.95 -46.55 24.63
N PHE A 42 -44.69 -47.13 25.60
CA PHE A 42 -45.13 -46.50 26.86
C PHE A 42 -44.16 -46.65 28.05
N ALA A 43 -44.16 -45.65 28.95
CA ALA A 43 -44.01 -45.82 30.40
C ALA A 43 -44.78 -44.70 31.16
N LYS A 44 -45.15 -44.92 32.44
CA LYS A 44 -45.90 -43.95 33.26
C LYS A 44 -45.06 -43.43 34.43
N GLY A 45 -45.07 -42.11 34.64
CA GLY A 45 -44.69 -41.44 35.89
C GLY A 45 -45.80 -40.49 36.35
N ARG A 46 -45.91 -40.21 37.64
CA ARG A 46 -46.91 -39.27 38.19
C ARG A 46 -46.29 -37.88 38.34
N ASP A 47 -47.05 -36.84 38.03
CA ASP A 47 -47.30 -35.81 39.07
C ASP A 47 -48.58 -34.98 38.82
N ARG A 48 -49.04 -34.25 39.84
CA ARG A 48 -50.33 -33.53 39.83
C ARG A 48 -50.22 -32.09 39.29
N LEU A 49 -50.92 -31.80 38.20
CA LEU A 49 -51.06 -30.45 37.64
C LEU A 49 -51.85 -29.49 38.57
N VAL A 50 -51.26 -28.34 38.90
CA VAL A 50 -51.98 -27.16 39.45
C VAL A 50 -52.21 -26.12 38.34
N ILE A 51 -52.75 -26.55 37.18
CA ILE A 51 -52.85 -25.72 35.96
C ILE A 51 -54.22 -25.73 35.23
N PRO A 52 -55.37 -25.64 35.92
CA PRO A 52 -56.58 -25.06 35.31
C PRO A 52 -56.65 -23.53 35.50
N THR A 53 -56.36 -23.07 36.72
CA THR A 53 -56.63 -21.69 37.15
C THR A 53 -55.67 -20.68 36.56
N LEU A 54 -54.36 -20.99 36.56
CA LEU A 54 -53.31 -20.06 36.14
C LEU A 54 -53.45 -19.66 34.66
N LYS A 55 -53.81 -20.62 33.79
CA LYS A 55 -53.98 -20.38 32.35
C LYS A 55 -55.19 -19.49 32.05
N LYS A 56 -56.27 -19.60 32.85
CA LYS A 56 -57.44 -18.69 32.78
C LYS A 56 -57.09 -17.27 33.22
N ILE A 57 -56.20 -17.09 34.19
CA ILE A 57 -55.76 -15.77 34.66
C ILE A 57 -54.82 -15.11 33.65
N LEU A 58 -53.83 -15.85 33.14
CA LEU A 58 -52.83 -15.36 32.18
C LEU A 58 -53.41 -15.04 30.81
N MET A 59 -54.36 -15.83 30.29
CA MET A 59 -54.96 -15.61 28.96
C MET A 59 -56.29 -14.85 29.00
N GLY A 60 -56.93 -14.74 30.18
CA GLY A 60 -58.21 -14.05 30.35
C GLY A 60 -58.11 -12.55 30.65
N ASN A 61 -56.91 -12.02 30.88
CA ASN A 61 -56.68 -10.60 31.14
C ASN A 61 -55.45 -10.09 30.38
N VAL A 62 -55.70 -9.25 29.37
CA VAL A 62 -54.67 -8.66 28.50
C VAL A 62 -53.61 -7.86 29.27
N TYR A 63 -53.97 -7.25 30.41
CA TYR A 63 -53.01 -6.53 31.24
C TYR A 63 -52.04 -7.48 31.97
N VAL A 64 -52.51 -8.65 32.39
CA VAL A 64 -51.66 -9.68 33.01
C VAL A 64 -50.73 -10.29 31.98
N LEU A 65 -51.24 -10.60 30.78
CA LEU A 65 -50.43 -11.10 29.66
C LEU A 65 -49.36 -10.10 29.24
N GLY A 66 -49.72 -8.81 29.11
CA GLY A 66 -48.80 -7.74 28.74
C GLY A 66 -47.72 -7.48 29.78
N ILE A 67 -48.07 -7.42 31.07
CA ILE A 67 -47.08 -7.24 32.16
C ILE A 67 -46.15 -8.45 32.26
N ALA A 68 -46.68 -9.67 32.17
CA ALA A 68 -45.85 -10.88 32.16
C ALA A 68 -44.91 -10.92 30.93
N SER A 69 -45.38 -10.45 29.77
CA SER A 69 -44.58 -10.34 28.55
C SER A 69 -43.48 -9.27 28.67
N LEU A 70 -43.77 -8.11 29.29
CA LEU A 70 -42.78 -7.06 29.55
C LEU A 70 -41.69 -7.54 30.53
N VAL A 71 -42.08 -8.22 31.62
CA VAL A 71 -41.11 -8.80 32.56
C VAL A 71 -40.26 -9.87 31.87
N TRP A 72 -40.86 -10.73 31.04
CA TRP A 72 -40.12 -11.70 30.24
C TRP A 72 -39.15 -11.03 29.27
N LEU A 73 -39.58 -9.99 28.56
CA LEU A 73 -38.77 -9.20 27.62
C LEU A 73 -37.55 -8.60 28.31
N LEU A 74 -37.75 -7.93 29.46
CA LEU A 74 -36.67 -7.32 30.24
C LEU A 74 -35.67 -8.38 30.76
N VAL A 75 -36.18 -9.47 31.35
CA VAL A 75 -35.35 -10.52 31.96
C VAL A 75 -34.59 -11.35 30.91
N ARG A 76 -35.17 -11.63 29.73
CA ARG A 76 -34.52 -12.46 28.70
C ARG A 76 -33.72 -11.70 27.64
N SER A 77 -34.01 -10.44 27.38
CA SER A 77 -33.13 -9.59 26.56
C SER A 77 -31.92 -9.11 27.38
N GLY A 78 -32.14 -8.72 28.64
CA GLY A 78 -31.10 -8.13 29.48
C GLY A 78 -30.53 -6.85 28.85
N ARG A 79 -29.20 -6.70 28.88
CA ARG A 79 -28.49 -5.52 28.34
C ARG A 79 -28.03 -5.63 26.88
N LYS A 80 -28.29 -6.72 26.14
CA LYS A 80 -27.89 -6.86 24.71
C LYS A 80 -29.11 -6.67 23.78
N PRO A 81 -29.25 -5.52 23.06
CA PRO A 81 -30.46 -5.20 22.28
C PRO A 81 -30.79 -6.20 21.16
N SER A 82 -29.78 -6.82 20.54
CA SER A 82 -29.95 -7.80 19.46
C SER A 82 -30.83 -9.00 19.86
N ARG A 83 -30.93 -9.33 21.15
CA ARG A 83 -31.80 -10.40 21.67
C ARG A 83 -33.30 -10.11 21.53
N LEU A 84 -33.68 -8.87 21.21
CA LEU A 84 -35.06 -8.51 20.85
C LEU A 84 -35.49 -9.14 19.52
N ALA A 85 -34.57 -9.49 18.62
CA ALA A 85 -34.89 -10.12 17.33
C ALA A 85 -35.41 -11.57 17.46
N TYR A 86 -35.19 -12.24 18.60
CA TYR A 86 -35.63 -13.62 18.79
C TYR A 86 -37.17 -13.74 18.78
N PRO A 87 -37.77 -14.78 18.14
CA PRO A 87 -39.23 -14.88 17.97
C PRO A 87 -40.04 -14.79 19.27
N CYS A 88 -39.54 -15.36 20.37
CA CYS A 88 -40.19 -15.28 21.68
C CYS A 88 -40.22 -13.85 22.25
N GLN A 89 -39.19 -13.05 21.95
CA GLN A 89 -39.09 -11.67 22.42
C GLN A 89 -39.83 -10.71 21.48
N GLN A 90 -39.89 -10.97 20.17
CA GLN A 90 -40.82 -10.29 19.24
C GLN A 90 -42.29 -10.52 19.64
N ALA A 91 -42.66 -11.75 20.02
CA ALA A 91 -43.99 -12.06 20.53
C ALA A 91 -44.27 -11.37 21.89
N ALA A 92 -43.30 -11.37 22.80
CA ALA A 92 -43.42 -10.67 24.08
C ALA A 92 -43.52 -9.14 23.91
N LEU A 93 -42.75 -8.56 22.98
CA LEU A 93 -42.83 -7.14 22.60
C LEU A 93 -44.19 -6.80 22.00
N THR A 94 -44.75 -7.65 21.13
CA THR A 94 -46.10 -7.48 20.56
C THR A 94 -47.19 -7.54 21.64
N ASN A 95 -47.12 -8.49 22.57
CA ASN A 95 -48.04 -8.53 23.71
C ASN A 95 -47.89 -7.28 24.63
N THR A 96 -46.68 -6.72 24.69
CA THR A 96 -46.34 -5.53 25.47
C THR A 96 -46.86 -4.24 24.79
N THR A 97 -46.81 -4.12 23.47
CA THR A 97 -47.41 -2.97 22.78
C THR A 97 -48.94 -2.96 22.88
N ILE A 98 -49.60 -4.12 22.98
CA ILE A 98 -51.04 -4.22 23.26
C ILE A 98 -51.39 -3.67 24.66
N LEU A 99 -50.54 -3.87 25.67
CA LEU A 99 -50.69 -3.27 27.02
C LEU A 99 -50.75 -1.73 26.96
N PHE A 100 -49.90 -1.13 26.14
CA PHE A 100 -49.79 0.31 25.98
C PHE A 100 -50.86 0.89 25.05
N GLY A 101 -51.20 0.23 23.95
CA GLY A 101 -52.31 0.63 23.08
C GLY A 101 -53.66 0.65 23.80
N GLY A 102 -53.92 -0.34 24.67
CA GLY A 102 -55.14 -0.40 25.48
C GLY A 102 -55.28 0.71 26.54
N SER A 103 -54.18 1.36 26.93
CA SER A 103 -54.16 2.37 28.01
C SER A 103 -54.17 3.83 27.53
N VAL A 104 -53.87 4.10 26.25
CA VAL A 104 -53.99 5.46 25.66
C VAL A 104 -55.45 5.83 25.35
N MET A 105 -56.25 4.89 24.83
CA MET A 105 -57.65 5.13 24.44
C MET A 105 -58.53 5.72 25.57
N PRO A 106 -58.50 5.22 26.82
CA PRO A 106 -59.23 5.81 27.94
C PRO A 106 -58.87 7.28 28.20
N VAL A 107 -57.60 7.67 28.06
CA VAL A 107 -57.11 9.03 28.29
C VAL A 107 -57.56 9.95 27.16
N ALA A 108 -57.44 9.53 25.89
CA ALA A 108 -57.90 10.30 24.73
C ALA A 108 -59.42 10.56 24.77
N VAL A 109 -60.22 9.51 25.04
CA VAL A 109 -61.68 9.63 25.20
C VAL A 109 -62.03 10.56 26.37
N ARG A 110 -61.22 10.57 27.45
CA ARG A 110 -61.46 11.45 28.61
C ARG A 110 -61.06 12.90 28.34
N LEU A 111 -59.99 13.16 27.60
CA LEU A 111 -59.61 14.51 27.15
C LEU A 111 -60.66 15.10 26.22
N GLY A 112 -61.17 14.32 25.25
CA GLY A 112 -62.28 14.72 24.39
C GLY A 112 -63.56 15.05 25.19
N ARG A 113 -63.93 14.19 26.15
CA ARG A 113 -65.05 14.46 27.07
C ARG A 113 -64.81 15.66 27.99
N ALA A 114 -63.58 15.92 28.41
CA ALA A 114 -63.24 17.08 29.23
C ALA A 114 -63.35 18.38 28.43
N ALA A 115 -62.85 18.43 27.20
CA ALA A 115 -63.01 19.56 26.28
C ALA A 115 -64.50 19.85 26.02
N HIS A 116 -65.29 18.81 25.72
CA HIS A 116 -66.72 18.94 25.44
C HIS A 116 -67.53 19.38 26.68
N ALA A 117 -67.22 18.86 27.88
CA ALA A 117 -67.84 19.30 29.12
C ALA A 117 -67.48 20.75 29.52
N ARG A 118 -66.25 21.18 29.22
CA ARG A 118 -65.77 22.56 29.45
C ARG A 118 -66.47 23.55 28.51
N ALA A 119 -66.69 23.18 27.25
CA ALA A 119 -67.51 23.95 26.31
C ALA A 119 -69.01 23.98 26.70
N ALA A 120 -69.51 22.95 27.39
CA ALA A 120 -70.90 22.84 27.83
C ALA A 120 -71.15 23.32 29.28
N GLY A 121 -70.17 23.96 29.93
CA GLY A 121 -70.31 24.56 31.27
C GLY A 121 -70.57 23.58 32.43
N LYS A 122 -70.28 22.28 32.28
CA LYS A 122 -70.63 21.23 33.27
C LYS A 122 -69.40 20.65 33.96
N ALA A 123 -69.49 20.50 35.29
CA ALA A 123 -68.44 19.87 36.10
C ALA A 123 -68.32 18.37 35.83
N LEU A 124 -67.08 17.87 35.70
CA LEU A 124 -66.80 16.44 35.47
C LEU A 124 -66.76 15.64 36.79
N PRO A 125 -67.23 14.38 36.81
CA PRO A 125 -67.12 13.51 37.97
C PRO A 125 -65.64 13.15 38.28
N ARG A 126 -65.29 13.19 39.57
CA ARG A 126 -63.91 12.94 40.05
C ARG A 126 -63.43 11.52 39.70
N PRO A 127 -62.15 11.32 39.30
CA PRO A 127 -61.61 10.00 39.03
C PRO A 127 -61.60 9.08 40.26
N SER A 128 -61.87 7.80 40.06
CA SER A 128 -61.49 6.74 41.02
C SER A 128 -59.97 6.74 41.22
N ARG A 129 -59.49 6.17 42.35
CA ARG A 129 -58.05 6.09 42.64
C ARG A 129 -57.29 5.33 41.54
N PHE A 130 -57.89 4.25 41.02
CA PHE A 130 -57.29 3.39 39.99
C PHE A 130 -57.08 4.12 38.65
N ALA A 131 -58.07 4.89 38.20
CA ALA A 131 -57.94 5.70 36.98
C ALA A 131 -56.84 6.76 37.12
N ARG A 132 -56.74 7.41 38.30
CA ARG A 132 -55.69 8.40 38.57
C ARG A 132 -54.29 7.79 38.54
N MET A 133 -54.11 6.59 39.09
CA MET A 133 -52.82 5.89 39.02
C MET A 133 -52.43 5.56 37.57
N ALA A 134 -53.37 5.07 36.76
CA ALA A 134 -53.13 4.81 35.34
C ALA A 134 -52.76 6.09 34.56
N GLU A 135 -53.46 7.20 34.83
CA GLU A 135 -53.16 8.51 34.23
C GLU A 135 -51.77 9.03 34.62
N THR A 136 -51.35 8.89 35.89
CA THR A 136 -49.98 9.25 36.31
C THR A 136 -48.91 8.33 35.73
N SER A 137 -49.15 7.02 35.65
CA SER A 137 -48.19 6.08 35.07
C SER A 137 -48.03 6.30 33.56
N ALA A 138 -49.11 6.62 32.85
CA ALA A 138 -49.06 6.96 31.43
C ALA A 138 -48.31 8.28 31.18
N LEU A 139 -48.52 9.31 32.03
CA LEU A 139 -47.77 10.57 31.95
C LEU A 139 -46.29 10.41 32.29
N LEU A 140 -45.94 9.59 33.29
CA LEU A 140 -44.55 9.28 33.63
C LEU A 140 -43.87 8.44 32.52
N LEU A 141 -44.59 7.52 31.88
CA LEU A 141 -44.09 6.81 30.70
C LEU A 141 -43.93 7.72 29.48
N LEU A 142 -44.86 8.66 29.25
CA LEU A 142 -44.75 9.61 28.15
C LEU A 142 -43.60 10.59 28.38
N ALA A 143 -43.45 11.11 29.61
CA ALA A 143 -42.29 11.93 30.00
C ALA A 143 -40.98 11.14 29.94
N GLY A 144 -40.99 9.86 30.32
CA GLY A 144 -39.84 8.95 30.21
C GLY A 144 -39.46 8.63 28.76
N LEU A 145 -40.43 8.44 27.86
CA LEU A 145 -40.21 8.26 26.42
C LEU A 145 -39.79 9.56 25.73
N LEU A 146 -40.32 10.71 26.15
CA LEU A 146 -39.89 12.01 25.66
C LEU A 146 -38.46 12.30 26.14
N ALA A 147 -38.13 12.01 27.40
CA ALA A 147 -36.77 12.06 27.89
C ALA A 147 -35.84 11.04 27.19
N PHE A 148 -36.34 9.85 26.84
CA PHE A 148 -35.56 8.87 26.06
C PHE A 148 -35.33 9.29 24.60
N SER A 149 -36.23 10.09 24.01
CA SER A 149 -36.03 10.68 22.67
C SER A 149 -35.23 11.98 22.69
N LEU A 150 -35.15 12.68 23.84
CA LEU A 150 -34.38 13.92 24.01
C LEU A 150 -32.99 13.72 24.65
N PHE A 151 -32.78 12.62 25.39
CA PHE A 151 -31.57 12.31 26.16
C PHE A 151 -31.14 10.82 26.11
N GLY A 152 -31.88 9.95 25.39
CA GLY A 152 -31.65 8.50 25.37
C GLY A 152 -31.03 7.94 24.09
N GLY A 153 -30.74 8.80 23.10
CA GLY A 153 -29.86 8.44 21.99
C GLY A 153 -28.40 8.57 22.43
N MET A 154 -27.63 7.49 22.38
CA MET A 154 -26.16 7.53 22.58
C MET A 154 -25.46 8.02 21.30
N GLY A 155 -25.78 9.23 20.87
CA GLY A 155 -24.96 10.05 20.00
C GLY A 155 -24.55 11.29 20.78
N GLY A 156 -23.26 11.60 20.82
CA GLY A 156 -22.80 12.86 21.39
C GLY A 156 -23.21 14.07 20.52
N PRO A 157 -22.75 15.29 20.87
CA PRO A 157 -22.96 16.45 20.01
C PRO A 157 -22.35 16.18 18.63
N ALA A 158 -23.14 16.40 17.57
CA ALA A 158 -22.68 16.18 16.21
C ALA A 158 -21.52 17.14 15.87
N VAL A 159 -20.55 16.65 15.09
CA VAL A 159 -19.39 17.43 14.65
C VAL A 159 -19.83 18.74 13.99
N THR A 160 -19.40 19.85 14.57
CA THR A 160 -19.84 21.20 14.18
C THR A 160 -19.03 21.74 13.01
N ALA A 161 -19.44 22.90 12.47
CA ALA A 161 -18.67 23.57 11.42
C ALA A 161 -17.31 24.06 11.94
N GLU A 162 -17.26 24.51 13.19
CA GLU A 162 -16.08 24.97 13.90
C GLU A 162 -15.07 23.83 14.08
N MET A 163 -15.52 22.62 14.44
CA MET A 163 -14.66 21.43 14.53
C MET A 163 -14.03 21.06 13.17
N ARG A 164 -14.80 21.17 12.08
CA ARG A 164 -14.29 20.93 10.72
C ARG A 164 -13.29 22.00 10.27
N ALA A 165 -13.54 23.26 10.61
CA ALA A 165 -12.61 24.36 10.35
C ALA A 165 -11.31 24.24 11.17
N ALA A 166 -11.41 23.83 12.44
CA ALA A 166 -10.26 23.60 13.32
C ALA A 166 -9.39 22.43 12.84
N ALA A 167 -9.99 21.35 12.34
CA ALA A 167 -9.29 20.25 11.70
C ALA A 167 -8.54 20.69 10.42
N ALA A 168 -9.23 21.41 9.52
CA ALA A 168 -8.64 21.90 8.27
C ALA A 168 -7.56 22.97 8.44
N ALA A 169 -7.52 23.64 9.60
CA ALA A 169 -6.52 24.65 9.96
C ALA A 169 -5.46 24.14 10.97
N LEU A 170 -5.40 22.82 11.23
CA LEU A 170 -4.57 22.28 12.29
C LEU A 170 -3.07 22.30 11.96
N THR A 171 -2.31 23.10 12.69
CA THR A 171 -0.85 23.12 12.63
C THR A 171 -0.24 22.52 13.90
N LEU A 172 0.38 21.35 13.78
CA LEU A 172 1.11 20.72 14.88
C LEU A 172 2.42 21.47 15.17
N PRO A 173 2.80 21.76 16.43
CA PRO A 173 4.08 22.40 16.74
C PRO A 173 5.21 21.38 16.88
N GLU A 174 6.40 21.71 16.39
CA GLU A 174 7.60 20.98 16.75
C GLU A 174 8.04 21.29 18.19
N LEU A 175 8.43 20.26 18.92
CA LEU A 175 9.14 20.38 20.20
C LEU A 175 10.58 19.89 20.00
N ARG A 176 11.52 20.46 20.76
CA ARG A 176 12.94 20.06 20.77
C ARG A 176 13.49 20.13 22.18
N SER A 177 14.07 19.04 22.65
CA SER A 177 14.76 18.92 23.93
C SER A 177 16.23 18.56 23.71
N PRO A 178 17.18 19.20 24.42
CA PRO A 178 18.59 18.81 24.40
C PRO A 178 18.89 17.61 25.32
N ALA A 179 17.89 17.03 25.99
CA ALA A 179 18.09 15.89 26.87
C ALA A 179 18.29 14.59 26.06
N PRO A 180 19.33 13.78 26.34
CA PRO A 180 19.62 12.55 25.59
C PRO A 180 18.60 11.43 25.84
N ASP A 181 17.77 11.58 26.87
CA ASP A 181 16.67 10.70 27.26
C ASP A 181 15.28 11.31 26.94
N ALA A 182 15.20 12.37 26.11
CA ALA A 182 13.93 12.94 25.68
C ALA A 182 13.06 11.94 24.90
N SER A 183 11.75 11.99 25.11
CA SER A 183 10.78 11.17 24.37
C SER A 183 10.59 11.71 22.95
N ASN A 184 11.05 10.95 21.97
CA ASN A 184 10.84 11.27 20.56
C ASN A 184 9.43 10.88 20.10
N ILE A 185 8.76 11.79 19.39
CA ILE A 185 7.52 11.60 18.67
C ILE A 185 7.80 11.88 17.19
N TYR A 186 7.34 11.00 16.31
CA TYR A 186 7.51 11.11 14.87
C TYR A 186 6.15 11.31 14.23
N VAL A 187 6.03 12.24 13.28
CA VAL A 187 4.75 12.67 12.73
C VAL A 187 4.81 12.65 11.21
N ALA A 188 3.95 11.85 10.59
CA ALA A 188 3.63 12.01 9.17
C ALA A 188 2.49 13.02 9.02
N GLU A 189 2.69 14.03 8.16
CA GLU A 189 1.69 15.05 7.84
C GLU A 189 1.18 14.89 6.39
N ASN A 190 -0.02 15.40 6.13
CA ASN A 190 -0.64 15.48 4.79
C ASN A 190 -0.88 14.10 4.12
N ILE A 191 -1.17 13.08 4.93
CA ILE A 191 -1.44 11.71 4.47
C ILE A 191 -2.59 11.68 3.45
N PRO A 192 -2.39 11.08 2.26
CA PRO A 192 -3.36 11.11 1.19
C PRO A 192 -4.53 10.13 1.39
N VAL A 193 -5.42 10.06 0.39
CA VAL A 193 -6.62 9.20 0.42
C VAL A 193 -6.24 7.72 0.34
N ASP A 194 -5.15 7.37 -0.35
CA ASP A 194 -4.43 6.10 -0.22
C ASP A 194 -3.53 6.13 1.03
N SER A 195 -4.20 6.08 2.19
CA SER A 195 -3.61 6.29 3.52
C SER A 195 -2.53 5.29 3.94
N GLU A 196 -2.33 4.19 3.20
CA GLU A 196 -1.17 3.31 3.31
C GLU A 196 0.17 4.07 3.28
N ARG A 197 0.32 5.05 2.37
CA ARG A 197 1.53 5.88 2.21
C ARG A 197 1.96 6.61 3.48
N GLY A 198 0.99 6.91 4.35
CA GLY A 198 1.25 7.56 5.62
C GLY A 198 2.17 6.75 6.53
N VAL A 199 2.25 5.43 6.33
CA VAL A 199 3.20 4.56 7.05
C VAL A 199 4.61 4.71 6.50
N ASP A 200 4.79 4.79 5.18
CA ASP A 200 6.11 4.98 4.57
C ASP A 200 6.69 6.36 4.94
N THR A 201 5.90 7.43 4.85
CA THR A 201 6.27 8.77 5.35
C THR A 201 6.59 8.75 6.84
N LEU A 202 5.88 7.98 7.66
CA LEU A 202 6.15 7.86 9.09
C LEU A 202 7.48 7.13 9.36
N ILE A 203 7.80 6.12 8.56
CA ILE A 203 9.08 5.39 8.60
C ILE A 203 10.23 6.30 8.19
N ASP A 204 10.10 7.12 7.13
CA ASP A 204 11.11 8.14 6.76
C ASP A 204 11.39 9.11 7.92
N VAL A 205 10.33 9.62 8.57
CA VAL A 205 10.45 10.57 9.69
C VAL A 205 11.11 9.92 10.91
N MET A 206 10.94 8.60 11.10
CA MET A 206 11.62 7.82 12.13
C MET A 206 13.10 7.59 11.79
N ASP A 207 13.39 7.07 10.60
CA ASP A 207 14.71 6.83 10.01
C ASP A 207 15.61 8.08 10.08
N GLY A 208 15.18 9.17 9.42
CA GLY A 208 15.92 10.43 9.38
C GLY A 208 16.03 11.18 10.71
N ASN A 209 15.44 10.67 11.80
CA ASN A 209 15.56 11.22 13.15
C ASN A 209 15.94 10.15 14.21
N GLY A 210 16.59 9.06 13.78
CA GLY A 210 17.30 8.13 14.67
C GLY A 210 16.47 6.98 15.26
N LEU A 211 15.50 6.45 14.51
CA LEU A 211 14.77 5.24 14.88
C LEU A 211 14.53 4.33 13.66
N ASP A 212 15.42 3.35 13.47
CA ASP A 212 15.34 2.42 12.35
C ASP A 212 14.08 1.52 12.42
N PHE A 213 13.38 1.47 11.28
CA PHE A 213 12.31 0.54 10.88
C PHE A 213 12.65 -0.93 11.16
N PHE A 214 13.67 -1.33 10.42
CA PHE A 214 14.12 -2.68 10.19
C PHE A 214 15.40 -2.96 10.98
N LYS A 215 15.57 -4.19 11.43
CA LYS A 215 16.76 -4.63 12.17
C LYS A 215 17.66 -5.43 11.25
N SER A 216 18.65 -4.77 10.66
CA SER A 216 19.62 -5.35 9.72
C SER A 216 21.04 -4.87 10.03
N SER A 217 22.03 -5.61 9.55
CA SER A 217 23.43 -5.14 9.46
C SER A 217 23.86 -4.73 8.05
N GLY A 218 22.93 -4.71 7.08
CA GLY A 218 23.16 -4.26 5.71
C GLY A 218 22.87 -2.76 5.52
N PRO A 219 23.41 -2.14 4.46
CA PRO A 219 23.18 -0.73 4.15
C PRO A 219 21.84 -0.55 3.42
N TYR A 220 20.76 -0.45 4.17
CA TYR A 220 19.41 -0.24 3.64
C TYR A 220 18.73 0.94 4.36
N GLN A 221 17.87 1.69 3.66
CA GLN A 221 17.11 2.79 4.27
C GLN A 221 16.20 2.27 5.39
N ALA A 222 16.02 3.07 6.46
CA ALA A 222 15.25 2.71 7.64
C ALA A 222 15.71 1.39 8.31
N ALA A 223 16.95 0.95 8.09
CA ALA A 223 17.48 -0.29 8.64
C ALA A 223 18.80 -0.10 9.38
N GLY A 224 18.89 -0.67 10.58
CA GLY A 224 20.11 -0.60 11.37
C GLY A 224 20.17 -1.68 12.45
N PRO A 225 21.35 -1.85 13.10
CA PRO A 225 21.59 -2.97 14.00
C PRO A 225 20.72 -2.93 15.26
N ASP A 226 20.15 -1.79 15.62
CA ASP A 226 19.26 -1.59 16.78
C ASP A 226 17.79 -1.25 16.40
N GLY A 227 17.44 -1.45 15.13
CA GLY A 227 16.09 -1.27 14.60
C GLY A 227 15.02 -2.19 15.21
N LEU A 228 13.76 -1.88 14.91
CA LEU A 228 12.59 -2.47 15.59
C LEU A 228 12.31 -3.92 15.20
N ILE A 229 12.32 -4.26 13.92
CA ILE A 229 11.81 -5.52 13.37
C ILE A 229 12.86 -6.22 12.52
N ALA A 230 13.29 -7.42 12.91
CA ALA A 230 14.17 -8.28 12.12
C ALA A 230 13.39 -9.11 11.09
N SER A 231 14.10 -9.55 10.05
CA SER A 231 13.64 -10.40 8.95
C SER A 231 12.94 -11.70 9.36
N ASN A 232 13.03 -12.16 10.61
CA ASN A 232 12.44 -13.41 11.10
C ASN A 232 11.49 -13.25 12.31
N ASP A 233 11.16 -12.02 12.72
CA ASP A 233 10.34 -11.72 13.89
C ASP A 233 8.85 -12.11 13.74
N ILE A 234 8.17 -12.22 14.88
CA ILE A 234 6.72 -12.40 14.98
C ILE A 234 6.13 -11.06 15.43
N VAL A 235 5.54 -10.31 14.50
CA VAL A 235 5.03 -8.96 14.75
C VAL A 235 3.54 -8.99 15.07
N LEU A 236 3.19 -8.70 16.31
CA LEU A 236 1.82 -8.49 16.74
C LEU A 236 1.40 -7.04 16.47
N ILE A 237 0.41 -6.83 15.61
CA ILE A 237 -0.19 -5.53 15.33
C ILE A 237 -1.49 -5.43 16.14
N LYS A 238 -1.44 -4.74 17.28
CA LYS A 238 -2.62 -4.50 18.13
C LYS A 238 -3.43 -3.35 17.56
N VAL A 239 -4.58 -3.66 16.96
CA VAL A 239 -5.51 -2.68 16.35
C VAL A 239 -6.67 -2.37 17.28
N ASN A 240 -7.50 -1.37 16.96
CA ASN A 240 -8.80 -1.12 17.60
C ASN A 240 -9.91 -1.74 16.73
N GLY A 241 -10.43 -2.89 17.18
CA GLY A 241 -11.49 -3.66 16.52
C GLY A 241 -12.77 -3.77 17.36
N GLU A 242 -12.86 -3.10 18.51
CA GLU A 242 -14.06 -3.05 19.36
C GLU A 242 -15.21 -2.22 18.73
N TRP A 243 -14.87 -1.25 17.88
CA TRP A 243 -15.80 -0.23 17.37
C TRP A 243 -15.85 -0.19 15.84
N ARG A 244 -17.01 0.21 15.32
CA ARG A 244 -17.25 0.42 13.87
C ARG A 244 -16.72 1.76 13.37
N TYR A 245 -16.64 1.88 12.04
CA TYR A 245 -16.41 3.12 11.31
C TYR A 245 -15.12 3.80 11.81
N ARG A 246 -15.06 5.14 11.87
CA ARG A 246 -13.91 5.89 12.43
C ARG A 246 -13.74 5.73 13.96
N GLY A 247 -14.40 4.74 14.57
CA GLY A 247 -14.15 4.24 15.91
C GLY A 247 -13.12 3.11 15.96
N GLY A 248 -12.89 2.38 14.87
CA GLY A 248 -11.81 1.40 14.74
C GLY A 248 -10.52 2.01 14.17
N THR A 249 -9.41 1.26 14.18
CA THR A 249 -8.15 1.69 13.52
C THR A 249 -8.27 1.58 12.01
N ASN A 250 -7.77 2.58 11.26
CA ASN A 250 -7.80 2.58 9.80
C ASN A 250 -7.08 1.35 9.21
N THR A 251 -7.81 0.52 8.46
CA THR A 251 -7.27 -0.71 7.86
C THR A 251 -6.26 -0.40 6.77
N ASP A 252 -6.35 0.75 6.09
CA ASP A 252 -5.35 1.18 5.10
C ASP A 252 -3.98 1.48 5.75
N VAL A 253 -3.97 1.96 7.01
CA VAL A 253 -2.74 2.08 7.81
C VAL A 253 -2.19 0.71 8.20
N ILE A 254 -3.05 -0.27 8.46
CA ILE A 254 -2.62 -1.66 8.72
C ILE A 254 -2.11 -2.32 7.44
N LYS A 255 -2.71 -2.03 6.29
CA LYS A 255 -2.27 -2.46 4.96
C LYS A 255 -0.86 -1.93 4.64
N GLY A 256 -0.61 -0.63 4.85
CA GLY A 256 0.73 -0.03 4.75
C GLY A 256 1.74 -0.64 5.73
N LEU A 257 1.35 -0.83 7.00
CA LEU A 257 2.22 -1.42 8.03
C LEU A 257 2.58 -2.88 7.75
N VAL A 258 1.61 -3.70 7.32
CA VAL A 258 1.88 -5.08 6.89
C VAL A 258 2.78 -5.06 5.64
N ASN A 259 2.51 -4.18 4.67
CA ASN A 259 3.31 -4.04 3.45
C ASN A 259 4.78 -3.73 3.76
N ALA A 260 5.05 -2.76 4.62
CA ALA A 260 6.42 -2.43 5.05
C ALA A 260 7.10 -3.62 5.74
N ILE A 261 6.40 -4.33 6.64
CA ILE A 261 6.97 -5.48 7.37
C ILE A 261 7.33 -6.63 6.43
N VAL A 262 6.46 -7.00 5.49
CA VAL A 262 6.73 -8.14 4.59
C VAL A 262 7.83 -7.84 3.57
N HIS A 263 8.01 -6.57 3.21
CA HIS A 263 9.11 -6.09 2.36
C HIS A 263 10.33 -5.62 3.16
N HIS A 264 10.56 -6.15 4.37
CA HIS A 264 11.84 -6.01 5.08
C HIS A 264 13.02 -6.24 4.11
N PRO A 265 14.06 -5.39 4.08
CA PRO A 265 15.03 -5.35 2.96
C PRO A 265 15.88 -6.62 2.78
N GLU A 266 16.03 -7.45 3.81
CA GLU A 266 16.64 -8.79 3.74
C GLU A 266 15.67 -9.92 3.28
N GLY A 267 14.41 -9.58 2.99
CA GLY A 267 13.27 -10.49 2.87
C GLY A 267 12.64 -10.86 4.23
N PHE A 268 11.31 -10.95 4.30
CA PHE A 268 10.61 -11.31 5.53
C PHE A 268 10.22 -12.80 5.59
N THR A 269 10.82 -13.51 6.54
CA THR A 269 10.60 -14.93 6.87
C THR A 269 9.82 -15.14 8.18
N GLY A 270 9.42 -14.04 8.82
CA GLY A 270 8.71 -14.00 10.09
C GLY A 270 7.21 -14.29 9.99
N GLU A 271 6.42 -13.71 10.88
CA GLU A 271 4.96 -13.82 10.87
C GLU A 271 4.31 -12.54 11.40
N VAL A 272 3.27 -12.05 10.73
CA VAL A 272 2.49 -10.88 11.15
C VAL A 272 1.12 -11.32 11.62
N VAL A 273 0.72 -10.88 12.82
CA VAL A 273 -0.58 -11.21 13.40
C VAL A 273 -1.31 -9.94 13.83
N ILE A 274 -2.43 -9.64 13.19
CA ILE A 274 -3.33 -8.54 13.55
C ILE A 274 -4.22 -9.02 14.70
N VAL A 275 -4.18 -8.33 15.85
CA VAL A 275 -4.79 -8.80 17.11
C VAL A 275 -5.67 -7.75 17.81
N GLU A 276 -6.71 -8.21 18.51
CA GLU A 276 -7.62 -7.40 19.33
C GLU A 276 -8.44 -8.28 20.30
N ASN A 277 -8.78 -7.78 21.49
CA ASN A 277 -9.92 -8.22 22.31
C ASN A 277 -11.00 -7.13 22.32
N GLY A 278 -12.06 -7.32 21.55
CA GLY A 278 -13.19 -6.39 21.43
C GLY A 278 -14.14 -6.38 22.64
N GLN A 279 -13.84 -7.12 23.71
CA GLN A 279 -14.52 -7.17 25.02
C GLN A 279 -15.99 -7.63 25.04
N TRP A 280 -16.83 -7.20 24.10
CA TRP A 280 -18.25 -7.50 23.99
C TRP A 280 -18.79 -7.57 22.56
N ASP A 281 -18.08 -7.02 21.57
CA ASP A 281 -18.33 -7.13 20.14
C ASP A 281 -17.01 -6.92 19.37
N SER A 282 -16.87 -7.46 18.16
CA SER A 282 -15.60 -7.44 17.41
C SER A 282 -15.83 -7.22 15.91
N TYR A 283 -15.00 -6.36 15.33
CA TYR A 283 -15.04 -5.86 13.95
C TYR A 283 -13.77 -6.21 13.16
N MET A 284 -13.06 -7.25 13.61
CA MET A 284 -11.90 -7.87 12.93
C MET A 284 -12.27 -8.71 11.68
N ASP A 285 -13.57 -8.89 11.46
CA ASP A 285 -14.29 -9.84 10.59
C ASP A 285 -13.67 -11.23 10.34
N ASN A 286 -13.89 -12.13 11.31
CA ASN A 286 -13.74 -13.58 11.17
C ASN A 286 -15.11 -14.30 11.18
N ARG A 287 -16.20 -13.68 10.68
CA ARG A 287 -17.56 -14.24 10.77
C ARG A 287 -18.01 -14.88 9.46
N PRO A 288 -18.59 -16.11 9.47
CA PRO A 288 -19.00 -16.83 8.25
C PRO A 288 -20.10 -16.17 7.39
N ASP A 289 -20.65 -15.03 7.79
CA ASP A 289 -21.70 -14.30 7.07
C ASP A 289 -21.21 -13.06 6.30
N ASN A 290 -19.96 -12.62 6.49
CA ASN A 290 -19.27 -11.55 5.73
C ASN A 290 -20.17 -10.33 5.39
N GLN A 291 -20.72 -9.68 6.42
CA GLN A 291 -21.63 -8.53 6.26
C GLN A 291 -21.03 -7.20 6.73
N ASN A 292 -19.77 -7.19 7.16
CA ASN A 292 -19.22 -6.12 8.00
C ASN A 292 -18.14 -5.19 7.40
N PRO A 293 -17.54 -5.35 6.19
CA PRO A 293 -16.47 -4.44 5.74
C PRO A 293 -16.92 -2.97 5.65
N ALA A 294 -18.18 -2.72 5.26
CA ALA A 294 -18.80 -1.39 5.30
C ALA A 294 -18.83 -0.72 6.69
N SER A 295 -18.51 -1.47 7.75
CA SER A 295 -18.41 -1.02 9.14
C SER A 295 -16.97 -0.92 9.68
N CYS A 296 -15.93 -1.09 8.89
CA CYS A 296 -14.54 -0.87 9.30
C CYS A 296 -14.14 0.62 9.22
N ASN A 297 -12.97 0.99 9.76
CA ASN A 297 -12.33 2.27 9.44
C ASN A 297 -11.47 2.04 8.19
N ALA A 298 -11.87 2.58 7.05
CA ALA A 298 -11.14 2.42 5.79
C ALA A 298 -11.54 3.54 4.82
N GLU A 299 -10.71 3.84 3.83
CA GLU A 299 -11.09 4.70 2.70
C GLU A 299 -11.80 3.89 1.62
N ASP A 300 -11.30 2.68 1.31
CA ASP A 300 -12.14 1.64 0.73
C ASP A 300 -12.99 0.95 1.81
N ARG A 301 -14.26 1.34 1.88
CA ARG A 301 -15.27 0.73 2.77
C ARG A 301 -15.65 -0.72 2.39
N GLY A 302 -15.00 -1.30 1.39
CA GLY A 302 -14.99 -2.74 1.09
C GLY A 302 -13.97 -3.55 1.92
N GLN A 303 -13.09 -2.90 2.68
CA GLN A 303 -11.93 -3.53 3.32
C GLN A 303 -12.13 -3.80 4.84
N SER A 304 -11.77 -5.01 5.30
CA SER A 304 -11.62 -5.34 6.73
C SER A 304 -10.18 -5.74 7.08
N PHE A 305 -9.87 -5.85 8.39
CA PHE A 305 -8.57 -6.35 8.87
C PHE A 305 -8.26 -7.77 8.36
N ASN A 306 -9.27 -8.61 8.16
CA ASN A 306 -9.08 -9.95 7.60
C ASN A 306 -8.84 -9.91 6.09
N ASP A 307 -9.48 -8.99 5.35
CA ASP A 307 -9.17 -8.80 3.93
C ASP A 307 -7.73 -8.32 3.74
N VAL A 308 -7.25 -7.38 4.58
CA VAL A 308 -5.83 -6.97 4.62
C VAL A 308 -4.91 -8.15 4.87
N ALA A 309 -5.23 -9.03 5.83
CA ALA A 309 -4.41 -10.23 6.05
C ALA A 309 -4.40 -11.16 4.81
N LEU A 310 -5.57 -11.36 4.17
CA LEU A 310 -5.71 -12.20 2.99
C LEU A 310 -4.98 -11.66 1.75
N MET A 311 -4.77 -10.34 1.62
CA MET A 311 -3.95 -9.75 0.55
C MET A 311 -2.52 -10.31 0.52
N PHE A 312 -1.93 -10.56 1.70
CA PHE A 312 -0.54 -11.02 1.84
C PHE A 312 -0.41 -12.52 2.15
N ALA A 313 -1.48 -13.17 2.64
CA ALA A 313 -1.45 -14.56 3.10
C ALA A 313 -1.08 -15.62 2.04
N GLY A 314 -1.11 -15.25 0.74
CA GLY A 314 -0.71 -16.11 -0.38
C GLY A 314 0.82 -16.21 -0.58
N SER A 315 1.58 -15.21 -0.14
CA SER A 315 3.05 -15.16 -0.25
C SER A 315 3.77 -15.10 1.10
N HIS A 316 3.12 -14.55 2.13
CA HIS A 316 3.69 -14.31 3.45
C HIS A 316 2.82 -14.89 4.58
N ARG A 317 3.41 -15.08 5.77
CA ARG A 317 2.68 -15.52 6.98
C ARG A 317 1.96 -14.33 7.62
N VAL A 318 0.78 -13.97 7.12
CA VAL A 318 -0.04 -12.87 7.66
C VAL A 318 -1.42 -13.38 8.07
N SER A 319 -1.87 -13.07 9.29
CA SER A 319 -3.16 -13.56 9.79
C SER A 319 -3.82 -12.60 10.79
N VAL A 320 -5.12 -12.80 11.02
CA VAL A 320 -5.87 -12.16 12.12
C VAL A 320 -6.05 -13.18 13.26
N TYR A 321 -5.83 -12.76 14.51
CA TYR A 321 -6.28 -13.51 15.68
C TYR A 321 -7.17 -12.63 16.58
N ASP A 322 -8.46 -12.96 16.65
CA ASP A 322 -9.44 -12.27 17.47
C ASP A 322 -9.46 -12.85 18.90
N TRP A 323 -8.82 -12.16 19.86
CA TRP A 323 -8.78 -12.56 21.26
C TRP A 323 -10.18 -12.54 21.93
N THR A 324 -11.17 -11.84 21.36
CA THR A 324 -12.58 -11.87 21.82
C THR A 324 -13.13 -13.30 21.84
N ALA A 325 -12.65 -14.18 20.94
CA ALA A 325 -13.04 -15.59 20.90
C ALA A 325 -12.56 -16.40 22.12
N ILE A 326 -11.45 -15.99 22.76
CA ILE A 326 -10.80 -16.71 23.87
C ILE A 326 -10.85 -15.95 25.21
N GLN A 327 -11.36 -14.72 25.23
CA GLN A 327 -11.34 -13.80 26.38
C GLN A 327 -11.91 -14.41 27.68
N ASN A 328 -12.90 -15.30 27.58
CA ASN A 328 -13.58 -15.96 28.70
C ASN A 328 -12.85 -17.23 29.21
N LEU A 329 -11.72 -17.62 28.62
CA LEU A 329 -11.04 -18.89 28.89
C LEU A 329 -9.81 -18.69 29.78
N ALA A 330 -9.95 -18.90 31.08
CA ALA A 330 -8.80 -18.95 31.98
C ALA A 330 -7.95 -20.21 31.72
N VAL A 331 -6.66 -20.01 31.41
CA VAL A 331 -5.70 -21.06 31.08
C VAL A 331 -4.39 -20.90 31.86
N TYR A 332 -3.59 -21.96 31.93
CA TYR A 332 -2.19 -21.89 32.34
C TYR A 332 -1.28 -21.65 31.13
N GLU A 333 0.02 -21.49 31.38
CA GLU A 333 1.00 -21.29 30.32
C GLU A 333 1.37 -22.57 29.55
N PHE A 334 1.96 -22.41 28.36
CA PHE A 334 2.41 -23.53 27.52
C PHE A 334 3.43 -24.42 28.24
N ASN A 335 4.36 -23.81 28.99
CA ASN A 335 5.34 -24.56 29.82
C ASN A 335 4.72 -25.34 31.00
N ALA A 336 3.46 -25.07 31.35
CA ALA A 336 2.68 -25.87 32.32
C ALA A 336 1.92 -27.03 31.66
N GLY A 337 2.13 -27.26 30.36
CA GLY A 337 1.45 -28.29 29.57
C GLY A 337 0.06 -27.90 29.07
N ASP A 338 -0.36 -26.65 29.26
CA ASP A 338 -1.68 -26.17 28.82
C ASP A 338 -1.61 -25.61 27.41
N ALA A 339 -1.85 -26.48 26.43
CA ALA A 339 -1.85 -26.14 25.00
C ALA A 339 -3.12 -25.39 24.53
N ARG A 340 -4.05 -25.03 25.44
CA ARG A 340 -5.28 -24.32 25.09
C ARG A 340 -5.03 -22.82 24.96
N ASP A 341 -5.60 -22.22 23.93
CA ASP A 341 -5.65 -20.76 23.79
C ASP A 341 -6.60 -20.15 24.84
N GLY A 342 -6.25 -18.98 25.37
CA GLY A 342 -6.97 -18.34 26.46
C GLY A 342 -6.21 -17.18 27.12
N TYR A 343 -6.69 -16.76 28.28
CA TYR A 343 -6.08 -15.75 29.12
C TYR A 343 -5.39 -16.36 30.35
N VAL A 344 -4.11 -16.03 30.54
CA VAL A 344 -3.32 -16.41 31.72
C VAL A 344 -3.44 -15.32 32.78
N TYR A 345 -3.93 -15.65 33.97
CA TYR A 345 -4.16 -14.68 35.04
C TYR A 345 -2.88 -14.37 35.84
N MET A 346 -2.63 -13.08 36.06
CA MET A 346 -1.50 -12.52 36.81
C MET A 346 -1.99 -12.00 38.18
N PRO A 347 -1.83 -12.77 39.28
CA PRO A 347 -2.34 -12.35 40.59
C PRO A 347 -1.62 -11.11 41.15
N ASP A 348 -0.40 -10.83 40.65
CA ASP A 348 0.44 -9.68 40.96
C ASP A 348 -0.14 -8.34 40.49
N ILE A 349 -0.89 -8.31 39.39
CA ILE A 349 -1.58 -7.10 38.88
C ILE A 349 -3.09 -7.25 38.70
N GLN A 350 -3.65 -8.38 39.12
CA GLN A 350 -5.08 -8.73 39.07
C GLN A 350 -5.71 -8.68 37.66
N LEU A 351 -4.92 -8.92 36.62
CA LEU A 351 -5.32 -8.94 35.21
C LEU A 351 -4.88 -10.24 34.53
N GLY A 352 -5.51 -10.61 33.43
CA GLY A 352 -5.03 -11.65 32.51
C GLY A 352 -4.41 -11.07 31.24
N TYR A 353 -3.58 -11.87 30.56
CA TYR A 353 -3.03 -11.58 29.23
C TYR A 353 -3.29 -12.76 28.27
N PRO A 354 -3.41 -12.51 26.95
CA PRO A 354 -3.69 -13.55 25.97
C PRO A 354 -2.48 -14.45 25.71
N LYS A 355 -2.76 -15.74 25.50
CA LYS A 355 -1.83 -16.78 25.08
C LYS A 355 -2.55 -17.68 24.08
N PHE A 356 -2.03 -17.81 22.86
CA PHE A 356 -2.78 -18.33 21.71
C PHE A 356 -1.89 -19.02 20.67
N THR A 357 -2.52 -19.71 19.70
CA THR A 357 -1.86 -20.45 18.62
C THR A 357 -2.37 -19.94 17.27
N THR A 358 -1.49 -19.42 16.41
CA THR A 358 -1.90 -18.85 15.11
C THR A 358 -2.32 -19.93 14.11
N VAL A 359 -2.98 -19.51 13.01
CA VAL A 359 -3.36 -20.40 11.90
C VAL A 359 -2.14 -21.11 11.27
N TYR A 360 -0.95 -20.52 11.37
CA TYR A 360 0.31 -21.09 10.90
C TYR A 360 1.07 -21.88 11.99
N GLY A 361 0.41 -22.21 13.10
CA GLY A 361 0.92 -23.06 14.19
C GLY A 361 1.84 -22.37 15.20
N THR A 362 2.01 -21.04 15.11
CA THR A 362 2.90 -20.30 16.02
C THR A 362 2.24 -20.13 17.38
N GLN A 363 2.85 -20.72 18.42
CA GLN A 363 2.36 -20.63 19.79
C GLN A 363 2.95 -19.40 20.49
N ILE A 364 2.10 -18.46 20.92
CA ILE A 364 2.48 -17.15 21.42
C ILE A 364 1.91 -16.93 22.82
N SER A 365 2.79 -16.72 23.80
CA SER A 365 2.46 -16.08 25.07
C SER A 365 2.75 -14.60 24.94
N LEU A 366 1.78 -13.70 25.19
CA LEU A 366 2.09 -12.26 25.12
C LEU A 366 3.18 -11.87 26.13
N ARG A 367 3.20 -12.51 27.32
CA ARG A 367 4.20 -12.27 28.38
C ARG A 367 5.56 -12.88 28.11
N HIS A 368 5.62 -14.09 27.56
CA HIS A 368 6.87 -14.85 27.48
C HIS A 368 7.45 -14.97 26.06
N GLY A 369 6.65 -14.70 25.02
CA GLY A 369 7.06 -14.76 23.62
C GLY A 369 6.63 -16.05 22.91
N GLN A 370 7.36 -16.45 21.87
CA GLN A 370 7.08 -17.66 21.10
C GLN A 370 7.45 -18.89 21.93
N TRP A 371 6.50 -19.80 22.15
CA TRP A 371 6.79 -21.12 22.71
C TRP A 371 7.32 -22.06 21.61
N THR A 372 8.49 -22.64 21.83
CA THR A 372 9.20 -23.48 20.85
C THR A 372 9.08 -24.99 21.13
N GLY A 373 8.27 -25.38 22.12
CA GLY A 373 8.24 -26.74 22.67
C GLY A 373 9.35 -27.05 23.68
N ALA A 374 10.48 -26.33 23.62
CA ALA A 374 11.60 -26.46 24.56
C ALA A 374 11.74 -25.28 25.55
N GLY A 375 11.25 -24.10 25.17
CA GLY A 375 11.31 -22.87 25.96
C GLY A 375 10.53 -21.75 25.29
N TYR A 376 10.69 -20.51 25.79
CA TYR A 376 10.17 -19.32 25.12
C TYR A 376 11.30 -18.50 24.49
N ASP A 377 11.08 -18.05 23.25
CA ASP A 377 11.82 -16.94 22.66
C ASP A 377 11.03 -15.64 22.86
N ASN A 378 11.50 -14.82 23.78
CA ASN A 378 10.90 -13.53 24.09
C ASN A 378 11.34 -12.40 23.15
N GLY A 379 12.52 -12.53 22.54
CA GLY A 379 13.12 -11.49 21.69
C GLY A 379 12.45 -11.40 20.33
N ARG A 380 11.99 -12.55 19.83
CA ARG A 380 11.34 -12.70 18.52
C ARG A 380 9.93 -12.09 18.42
N VAL A 381 9.24 -11.82 19.53
CA VAL A 381 7.86 -11.31 19.51
C VAL A 381 7.84 -9.79 19.68
N LYS A 382 7.46 -9.07 18.63
CA LYS A 382 7.24 -7.60 18.66
C LYS A 382 5.77 -7.27 18.90
N LEU A 383 5.51 -6.08 19.44
CA LEU A 383 4.17 -5.52 19.60
C LEU A 383 4.15 -4.08 19.11
N ILE A 384 3.46 -3.85 17.98
CA ILE A 384 3.11 -2.51 17.50
C ILE A 384 1.67 -2.23 17.95
N ASN A 385 1.50 -1.15 18.70
CA ASN A 385 0.22 -0.73 19.27
C ASN A 385 -0.37 0.38 18.40
N VAL A 386 -1.46 0.12 17.68
CA VAL A 386 -2.04 1.03 16.67
C VAL A 386 -3.45 1.51 17.08
N PRO A 387 -3.56 2.42 18.07
CA PRO A 387 -4.84 3.05 18.44
C PRO A 387 -5.36 4.01 17.36
N VAL A 388 -6.66 4.30 17.41
CA VAL A 388 -7.28 5.45 16.74
C VAL A 388 -7.58 6.55 17.76
N LEU A 389 -7.28 7.81 17.40
CA LEU A 389 -7.42 8.97 18.27
C LEU A 389 -8.87 9.47 18.32
N LYS A 390 -9.50 9.35 19.50
CA LYS A 390 -10.90 9.78 19.69
C LYS A 390 -11.25 10.21 21.11
N ASP A 391 -12.27 11.05 21.21
CA ASP A 391 -13.04 11.30 22.42
C ASP A 391 -13.60 10.00 23.04
N HIS A 392 -13.77 10.01 24.37
CA HIS A 392 -14.46 8.98 25.14
C HIS A 392 -15.19 9.56 26.38
N GLY A 393 -15.42 10.87 26.43
CA GLY A 393 -16.06 11.59 27.53
C GLY A 393 -15.26 11.48 28.83
N GLY A 394 -15.72 10.66 29.78
CA GLY A 394 -15.18 10.58 31.14
C GLY A 394 -13.64 10.53 31.23
N PRO A 395 -12.94 9.57 30.61
CA PRO A 395 -11.47 9.50 30.60
C PRO A 395 -10.76 10.54 29.71
N GLY A 396 -11.51 11.42 29.03
CA GLY A 396 -11.03 12.28 27.96
C GLY A 396 -10.67 11.48 26.71
N VAL A 397 -9.38 11.24 26.52
CA VAL A 397 -8.81 10.71 25.28
C VAL A 397 -8.75 9.18 25.25
N THR A 398 -9.08 8.58 24.11
CA THR A 398 -8.65 7.23 23.74
C THR A 398 -7.48 7.34 22.76
N ASN A 399 -6.32 6.86 23.20
CA ASN A 399 -5.14 6.62 22.37
C ASN A 399 -4.31 5.48 23.01
N ALA A 400 -2.98 5.49 22.94
CA ALA A 400 -2.10 4.34 23.19
C ALA A 400 -2.22 3.71 24.58
N LEU A 401 -2.33 4.51 25.65
CA LEU A 401 -2.45 3.97 27.02
C LEU A 401 -3.79 3.26 27.23
N LYS A 402 -4.89 3.88 26.80
CA LYS A 402 -6.25 3.37 26.99
C LYS A 402 -6.57 2.19 26.06
N HIS A 403 -5.90 2.09 24.91
CA HIS A 403 -6.06 0.99 23.95
C HIS A 403 -5.63 -0.38 24.49
N PHE A 404 -4.76 -0.41 25.50
CA PHE A 404 -4.42 -1.63 26.25
C PHE A 404 -5.61 -2.23 27.05
N MET A 405 -6.77 -1.58 27.10
CA MET A 405 -8.01 -2.19 27.57
C MET A 405 -8.37 -3.45 26.75
N GLY A 406 -8.12 -3.42 25.44
CA GLY A 406 -8.25 -4.57 24.52
C GLY A 406 -7.06 -5.53 24.53
N VAL A 407 -6.14 -5.41 25.49
CA VAL A 407 -5.11 -6.42 25.78
C VAL A 407 -5.50 -7.28 26.98
N GLN A 408 -6.10 -6.70 28.01
CA GLN A 408 -6.54 -7.44 29.21
C GLN A 408 -7.88 -8.16 29.07
N ASP A 409 -8.07 -9.14 29.94
CA ASP A 409 -9.36 -9.57 30.47
C ASP A 409 -9.10 -10.18 31.87
N LEU A 410 -10.08 -10.85 32.49
CA LEU A 410 -10.01 -11.49 33.80
C LEU A 410 -9.67 -10.53 34.95
N TYR A 411 -9.98 -9.24 34.84
CA TYR A 411 -9.78 -8.28 35.93
C TYR A 411 -10.47 -8.73 37.22
N GLN A 412 -9.69 -8.95 38.28
CA GLN A 412 -10.14 -9.54 39.56
C GLN A 412 -10.87 -10.89 39.41
N GLY A 413 -10.53 -11.67 38.37
CA GLY A 413 -11.24 -12.90 38.01
C GLY A 413 -12.60 -12.67 37.36
N THR A 414 -12.85 -11.47 36.83
CA THR A 414 -14.13 -11.06 36.21
C THR A 414 -13.92 -10.43 34.83
N GLN A 415 -15.00 -10.34 34.05
CA GLN A 415 -15.03 -9.69 32.73
C GLN A 415 -15.38 -8.19 32.83
N ASN A 416 -15.06 -7.52 33.96
CA ASN A 416 -15.35 -6.10 34.16
C ASN A 416 -14.13 -5.24 33.78
N PRO A 417 -14.20 -4.36 32.77
CA PRO A 417 -13.03 -3.57 32.37
C PRO A 417 -12.62 -2.55 33.45
N PRO A 418 -11.33 -2.49 33.86
CA PRO A 418 -10.85 -1.72 35.01
C PRO A 418 -10.74 -0.20 34.75
N HIS A 419 -11.84 0.44 34.35
CA HIS A 419 -11.89 1.86 33.98
C HIS A 419 -11.41 2.81 35.09
N ALA A 420 -11.78 2.58 36.35
CA ALA A 420 -11.31 3.42 37.45
C ALA A 420 -9.81 3.20 37.77
N PRO A 421 -9.30 1.96 37.99
CA PRO A 421 -7.87 1.71 38.17
C PRO A 421 -6.98 2.10 36.96
N MET A 422 -7.53 2.13 35.74
CA MET A 422 -6.85 2.70 34.57
C MET A 422 -6.53 4.19 34.78
N VAL A 423 -7.52 4.98 35.23
CA VAL A 423 -7.35 6.41 35.49
C VAL A 423 -6.53 6.67 36.76
N SER A 424 -6.87 6.02 37.88
CA SER A 424 -6.31 6.36 39.20
C SER A 424 -5.05 5.60 39.60
N GLU A 425 -4.74 4.47 38.97
CA GLU A 425 -3.61 3.60 39.37
C GLU A 425 -2.67 3.19 38.22
N GLY A 426 -2.90 3.65 36.99
CA GLY A 426 -2.11 3.23 35.83
C GLY A 426 -2.16 1.72 35.56
N ILE A 427 -3.29 1.04 35.80
CA ILE A 427 -3.33 -0.44 35.74
C ILE A 427 -2.93 -1.02 34.36
N LEU A 428 -3.19 -0.28 33.27
CA LEU A 428 -2.79 -0.68 31.91
C LEU A 428 -1.28 -0.48 31.68
N ALA A 429 -0.64 0.50 32.34
CA ALA A 429 0.82 0.59 32.40
C ALA A 429 1.44 -0.57 33.19
N LYS A 430 0.78 -1.05 34.26
CA LYS A 430 1.20 -2.28 34.97
C LYS A 430 1.17 -3.49 34.01
N LEU A 431 0.12 -3.59 33.19
CA LEU A 431 0.00 -4.63 32.14
C LEU A 431 1.11 -4.52 31.08
N MET A 432 1.44 -3.31 30.60
CA MET A 432 2.56 -3.09 29.68
C MET A 432 3.90 -3.59 30.25
N LEU A 433 4.18 -3.32 31.53
CA LEU A 433 5.42 -3.77 32.17
C LEU A 433 5.49 -5.28 32.43
N VAL A 434 4.34 -5.90 32.73
CA VAL A 434 4.28 -7.29 33.22
C VAL A 434 4.03 -8.31 32.10
N ALA A 435 3.28 -7.93 31.05
CA ALA A 435 3.04 -8.75 29.86
C ALA A 435 3.97 -8.34 28.71
N ARG A 436 3.62 -7.30 27.93
CA ARG A 436 4.48 -6.76 26.87
C ARG A 436 4.31 -5.26 26.74
N TYR A 437 5.42 -4.54 26.74
CA TYR A 437 5.50 -3.12 26.46
C TYR A 437 5.64 -2.96 24.93
N PRO A 438 4.89 -2.05 24.27
CA PRO A 438 5.00 -1.88 22.82
C PRO A 438 6.41 -1.52 22.36
N ASP A 439 6.90 -2.16 21.32
CA ASP A 439 8.14 -1.78 20.63
C ASP A 439 7.95 -0.44 19.89
N LEU A 440 6.71 -0.18 19.44
CA LEU A 440 6.26 1.09 18.88
C LEU A 440 4.75 1.30 19.15
N ASN A 441 4.34 2.56 19.36
CA ASN A 441 2.93 2.97 19.31
C ASN A 441 2.72 3.85 18.09
N ILE A 442 1.62 3.69 17.35
CA ILE A 442 1.26 4.49 16.16
C ILE A 442 -0.20 4.97 16.31
N SER A 443 -0.41 6.25 16.56
CA SER A 443 -1.72 6.89 16.64
C SER A 443 -2.27 7.17 15.25
N ASP A 444 -3.33 6.45 14.85
CA ASP A 444 -4.21 6.81 13.74
C ASP A 444 -5.00 8.06 14.12
N ALA A 445 -4.55 9.19 13.58
CA ALA A 445 -5.20 10.49 13.64
C ALA A 445 -5.53 11.00 12.22
N ILE A 446 -5.70 10.08 11.25
CA ILE A 446 -6.14 10.44 9.89
C ILE A 446 -7.60 10.87 9.96
N TRP A 447 -8.42 10.12 10.71
CA TRP A 447 -9.81 10.42 11.00
C TRP A 447 -10.07 10.49 12.50
N VAL A 448 -10.05 11.71 13.03
CA VAL A 448 -10.26 11.98 14.45
C VAL A 448 -11.75 12.11 14.75
N CYS A 449 -12.22 11.51 15.84
CA CYS A 449 -13.56 11.77 16.38
C CYS A 449 -13.47 12.74 17.57
N PRO A 450 -13.83 14.02 17.41
CA PRO A 450 -13.60 15.05 18.42
C PRO A 450 -14.67 15.11 19.52
N ALA A 451 -15.84 14.48 19.33
CA ALA A 451 -16.90 14.42 20.33
C ALA A 451 -17.91 13.29 20.03
N GLY A 452 -18.48 12.71 21.08
CA GLY A 452 -19.47 11.64 20.99
C GLY A 452 -18.90 10.24 20.74
N GLY A 453 -17.61 10.04 21.01
CA GLY A 453 -16.98 8.72 20.97
C GLY A 453 -17.50 7.80 22.08
N PRO A 454 -17.17 6.49 22.04
CA PRO A 454 -16.19 5.84 21.15
C PRO A 454 -16.76 5.20 19.86
N ASN A 455 -18.08 5.21 19.64
CA ASN A 455 -18.77 4.48 18.56
C ASN A 455 -18.69 5.14 17.15
N SER A 456 -17.75 6.07 16.99
CA SER A 456 -17.66 7.15 15.99
C SER A 456 -18.11 6.82 14.54
N PRO A 457 -19.38 7.09 14.15
CA PRO A 457 -19.82 6.98 12.76
C PRO A 457 -19.05 7.92 11.82
N TYR A 458 -19.05 7.64 10.51
CA TYR A 458 -18.29 8.43 9.53
C TYR A 458 -18.59 9.94 9.59
N GLU A 459 -19.84 10.31 9.81
CA GLU A 459 -20.30 11.70 9.95
C GLU A 459 -19.83 12.39 11.24
N SER A 460 -19.47 11.62 12.28
CA SER A 460 -18.98 12.12 13.58
C SER A 460 -17.45 12.25 13.63
N ALA A 461 -16.77 12.09 12.50
CA ALA A 461 -15.33 12.28 12.40
C ALA A 461 -14.98 13.51 11.54
N VAL A 462 -13.74 13.95 11.68
CA VAL A 462 -13.08 14.94 10.83
C VAL A 462 -11.76 14.37 10.34
N ARG A 463 -11.44 14.65 9.07
CA ARG A 463 -10.16 14.28 8.47
C ARG A 463 -9.10 15.28 8.95
N VAL A 464 -7.95 14.77 9.40
CA VAL A 464 -6.83 15.53 9.97
C VAL A 464 -5.49 15.11 9.34
N ASP A 465 -5.42 13.95 8.70
CA ASP A 465 -4.28 13.52 7.87
C ASP A 465 -2.95 13.45 8.62
N ARG A 466 -2.98 12.79 9.80
CA ARG A 466 -1.81 12.58 10.65
C ARG A 466 -1.67 11.13 11.12
N LEU A 467 -0.44 10.64 11.11
CA LEU A 467 -0.01 9.49 11.92
C LEU A 467 1.09 9.98 12.85
N LEU A 468 1.02 9.59 14.13
CA LEU A 468 1.99 9.98 15.14
C LEU A 468 2.53 8.75 15.85
N ALA A 469 3.85 8.56 15.91
CA ALA A 469 4.45 7.39 16.53
C ALA A 469 5.44 7.72 17.67
N SER A 470 5.51 6.83 18.66
CA SER A 470 6.53 6.91 19.72
C SER A 470 6.74 5.58 20.46
N ARG A 471 7.94 5.41 21.02
CA ARG A 471 8.25 4.41 22.05
C ARG A 471 7.70 4.79 23.45
N ASP A 472 7.27 6.05 23.64
CA ASP A 472 6.62 6.56 24.85
C ASP A 472 5.10 6.78 24.62
N PRO A 473 4.22 5.90 25.14
CA PRO A 473 2.78 6.07 25.01
C PRO A 473 2.21 7.22 25.85
N VAL A 474 2.93 7.73 26.86
CA VAL A 474 2.50 8.88 27.67
C VAL A 474 2.73 10.18 26.90
N ALA A 475 3.93 10.38 26.34
CA ALA A 475 4.20 11.56 25.50
C ALA A 475 3.35 11.57 24.23
N LEU A 476 3.15 10.40 23.60
CA LEU A 476 2.27 10.28 22.44
C LEU A 476 0.83 10.65 22.79
N ASP A 477 0.27 10.12 23.88
CA ASP A 477 -1.09 10.46 24.32
C ASP A 477 -1.19 11.93 24.72
N TYR A 478 -0.24 12.46 25.50
CA TYR A 478 -0.15 13.89 25.87
C TYR A 478 -0.20 14.78 24.62
N TYR A 479 0.67 14.51 23.64
CA TYR A 479 0.79 15.33 22.44
C TYR A 479 -0.46 15.24 21.55
N CYS A 480 -0.98 14.03 21.33
CA CYS A 480 -2.23 13.82 20.57
C CYS A 480 -3.42 14.50 21.27
N GLY A 481 -3.51 14.45 22.60
CA GLY A 481 -4.51 15.17 23.38
C GLY A 481 -4.40 16.68 23.20
N LYS A 482 -3.22 17.25 23.47
CA LYS A 482 -2.99 18.71 23.50
C LYS A 482 -3.00 19.38 22.12
N TYR A 483 -2.44 18.73 21.10
CA TYR A 483 -2.17 19.36 19.81
C TYR A 483 -3.01 18.82 18.65
N VAL A 484 -3.71 17.68 18.82
CA VAL A 484 -4.64 17.17 17.81
C VAL A 484 -6.09 17.24 18.31
N LEU A 485 -6.42 16.55 19.41
CA LEU A 485 -7.81 16.34 19.82
C LEU A 485 -8.40 17.55 20.54
N MET A 486 -7.67 18.22 21.44
CA MET A 486 -8.14 19.43 22.13
C MET A 486 -8.41 20.60 21.16
N PRO A 487 -7.52 20.98 20.21
CA PRO A 487 -7.78 22.11 19.33
C PRO A 487 -8.95 21.87 18.38
N VAL A 488 -9.12 20.63 17.90
CA VAL A 488 -10.22 20.24 17.01
C VAL A 488 -11.57 20.13 17.73
N SER A 489 -11.58 19.68 18.99
CA SER A 489 -12.82 19.52 19.78
C SER A 489 -13.25 20.77 20.55
N GLY A 490 -12.31 21.65 20.91
CA GLY A 490 -12.53 22.74 21.86
C GLY A 490 -12.77 22.29 23.31
N SER A 491 -12.60 21.00 23.64
CA SER A 491 -12.91 20.45 24.97
C SER A 491 -11.69 20.38 25.88
N SER A 492 -11.81 20.96 27.08
CA SER A 492 -10.82 20.84 28.16
C SER A 492 -10.77 19.46 28.81
N GLU A 493 -11.63 18.51 28.41
CA GLU A 493 -11.50 17.10 28.81
C GLU A 493 -10.34 16.40 28.05
N HIS A 494 -9.87 17.00 26.95
CA HIS A 494 -8.74 16.51 26.14
C HIS A 494 -7.40 17.22 26.45
N ASP A 495 -7.40 18.29 27.26
CA ASP A 495 -6.16 18.96 27.70
C ASP A 495 -5.42 18.06 28.71
N PRO A 496 -4.18 17.61 28.44
CA PRO A 496 -3.42 16.83 29.41
C PRO A 496 -2.91 17.64 30.62
N ASN A 497 -3.09 18.97 30.62
CA ASN A 497 -2.67 19.87 31.70
C ASN A 497 -3.82 20.29 32.62
N ALA A 498 -5.07 20.16 32.17
CA ALA A 498 -6.25 20.48 32.98
C ALA A 498 -6.51 19.41 34.06
N ALA A 499 -7.20 19.80 35.13
CA ALA A 499 -7.55 18.91 36.25
C ALA A 499 -8.74 17.97 35.91
N ASN A 500 -8.56 17.13 34.89
CA ASN A 500 -9.54 16.18 34.36
C ASN A 500 -9.08 14.72 34.60
N GLN A 501 -9.81 13.72 34.07
CA GLN A 501 -9.39 12.30 34.19
C GLN A 501 -8.25 11.93 33.23
N PHE A 502 -8.09 12.64 32.12
CA PHE A 502 -7.04 12.36 31.14
C PHE A 502 -5.65 12.66 31.72
N ASN A 503 -5.46 13.83 32.32
CA ASN A 503 -4.28 14.19 33.12
C ASN A 503 -3.98 13.16 34.22
N GLN A 504 -5.01 12.65 34.90
CA GLN A 504 -4.86 11.63 35.94
C GLN A 504 -4.39 10.28 35.37
N MET A 505 -4.97 9.85 34.24
CA MET A 505 -4.58 8.61 33.54
C MET A 505 -3.14 8.69 33.03
N LEU A 506 -2.75 9.81 32.42
CA LEU A 506 -1.36 10.07 32.01
C LEU A 506 -0.43 10.03 33.22
N THR A 507 -0.76 10.76 34.29
CA THR A 507 0.08 10.87 35.51
C THR A 507 0.26 9.52 36.19
N SER A 508 -0.81 8.75 36.38
CA SER A 508 -0.76 7.45 37.04
C SER A 508 -0.01 6.42 36.20
N SER A 509 -0.24 6.42 34.87
CA SER A 509 0.48 5.55 33.93
C SER A 509 1.97 5.87 33.86
N ARG A 510 2.35 7.15 33.69
CA ARG A 510 3.75 7.61 33.70
C ARG A 510 4.48 7.20 34.98
N ASN A 511 3.86 7.41 36.14
CA ASN A 511 4.47 7.06 37.43
C ASN A 511 4.72 5.55 37.55
N VAL A 512 3.84 4.71 36.99
CA VAL A 512 4.05 3.26 36.90
C VAL A 512 5.16 2.91 35.91
N LEU A 513 5.17 3.49 34.70
CA LEU A 513 6.16 3.20 33.65
C LEU A 513 7.58 3.62 34.06
N LEU A 514 7.75 4.82 34.63
CA LEU A 514 9.02 5.27 35.23
C LEU A 514 9.46 4.34 36.37
N GLY A 515 8.54 3.89 37.23
CA GLY A 515 8.80 2.91 38.28
C GLY A 515 9.23 1.53 37.76
N GLY A 516 8.86 1.20 36.51
CA GLY A 516 9.31 0.03 35.77
C GLY A 516 10.55 0.24 34.90
N GLY A 517 11.23 1.40 35.00
CA GLY A 517 12.42 1.72 34.21
C GLY A 517 12.14 2.05 32.74
N LYS A 518 10.90 2.41 32.39
CA LYS A 518 10.53 2.90 31.05
C LYS A 518 10.53 4.42 31.05
N GLN A 519 11.37 5.02 30.19
CA GLN A 519 11.40 6.47 30.01
C GLN A 519 10.08 6.94 29.43
N THR A 520 9.35 7.76 30.19
CA THR A 520 8.05 8.31 29.78
C THR A 520 7.82 9.69 30.39
N THR A 521 7.24 10.63 29.64
CA THR A 521 7.09 12.03 30.07
C THR A 521 5.71 12.65 29.80
N MET A 522 5.42 13.72 30.55
CA MET A 522 4.34 14.70 30.29
C MET A 522 4.90 16.14 30.25
N ASP A 523 6.22 16.29 30.31
CA ASP A 523 6.92 17.56 30.24
C ASP A 523 7.43 17.76 28.81
N GLU A 524 7.00 18.85 28.18
CA GLU A 524 7.33 19.23 26.81
C GLU A 524 8.80 19.60 26.66
N ALA A 525 9.46 20.04 27.75
CA ALA A 525 10.90 20.24 27.78
C ALA A 525 11.70 18.92 27.70
N MET A 526 11.03 17.77 27.79
CA MET A 526 11.58 16.42 27.61
C MET A 526 10.99 15.71 26.37
N MET A 527 10.42 16.44 25.42
CA MET A 527 9.89 15.88 24.17
C MET A 527 10.63 16.42 22.94
N ASN A 528 10.83 15.55 21.95
CA ASN A 528 11.15 15.93 20.57
C ASN A 528 9.98 15.56 19.68
N VAL A 529 9.54 16.44 18.77
CA VAL A 529 8.49 16.11 17.78
C VAL A 529 8.98 16.43 16.37
N TYR A 530 9.32 15.37 15.63
CA TYR A 530 9.82 15.43 14.26
C TYR A 530 8.69 15.23 13.26
N LYS A 531 8.72 15.99 12.16
CA LYS A 531 7.67 16.02 11.12
C LYS A 531 8.12 15.62 9.71
N GLY A 532 9.42 15.43 9.53
CA GLY A 532 10.06 15.26 8.23
C GLY A 532 11.53 14.93 8.42
N THR A 533 12.22 14.83 7.30
CA THR A 533 13.66 14.58 7.26
C THR A 533 14.38 15.81 6.71
N THR A 534 15.69 15.91 6.95
CA THR A 534 16.50 16.91 6.25
C THR A 534 16.87 16.33 4.90
N ALA A 535 16.44 16.98 3.82
CA ALA A 535 16.86 16.60 2.47
C ALA A 535 18.37 16.82 2.31
N ASP A 536 19.03 15.88 1.65
CA ASP A 536 20.48 15.90 1.47
C ASP A 536 20.91 16.96 0.45
N ALA A 537 22.14 17.46 0.58
CA ALA A 537 22.80 18.18 -0.49
C ALA A 537 23.47 17.18 -1.45
N PRO A 538 23.07 17.11 -2.74
CA PRO A 538 23.77 16.29 -3.73
C PRO A 538 25.26 16.72 -3.83
N PRO A 539 26.23 15.80 -3.79
CA PRO A 539 27.64 16.18 -3.80
C PRO A 539 28.05 16.85 -5.12
N ASP A 540 28.69 18.02 -5.02
CA ASP A 540 29.31 18.68 -6.17
C ASP A 540 30.51 17.81 -6.64
N MET A 541 30.42 17.30 -7.88
CA MET A 541 31.39 16.37 -8.51
C MET A 541 31.67 16.86 -9.94
N PRO A 542 32.87 16.66 -10.51
CA PRO A 542 33.26 17.25 -11.80
C PRO A 542 32.56 16.63 -13.02
N PHE A 543 32.06 15.40 -12.90
CA PHE A 543 31.21 14.75 -13.90
C PHE A 543 29.88 14.34 -13.26
N GLU A 544 28.81 14.37 -14.04
CA GLU A 544 27.51 13.85 -13.64
C GLU A 544 26.78 13.18 -14.80
N SER A 545 25.83 12.31 -14.47
CA SER A 545 24.80 11.81 -15.38
C SER A 545 23.44 11.86 -14.68
N LEU A 546 22.41 12.27 -15.40
CA LEU A 546 21.07 12.55 -14.90
C LEU A 546 20.04 11.70 -15.63
N LEU A 547 19.11 11.10 -14.90
CA LEU A 547 17.94 10.36 -15.42
C LEU A 547 16.69 10.87 -14.71
N ALA A 548 15.61 11.11 -15.45
CA ALA A 548 14.42 11.79 -14.93
C ALA A 548 13.50 10.87 -14.09
N GLU A 549 13.32 9.61 -14.50
CA GLU A 549 12.47 8.64 -13.81
C GLU A 549 13.27 7.65 -12.94
N GLY A 550 12.55 6.96 -12.05
CA GLY A 550 13.01 6.06 -11.01
C GLY A 550 11.84 5.78 -10.05
N CYS A 551 11.65 4.54 -9.62
CA CYS A 551 10.60 4.19 -8.66
C CYS A 551 10.98 2.98 -7.79
N THR A 552 10.70 3.08 -6.49
CA THR A 552 10.77 1.99 -5.51
C THR A 552 9.43 1.75 -4.80
N ASP A 553 8.35 2.32 -5.36
CA ASP A 553 6.94 2.11 -4.98
C ASP A 553 6.24 1.19 -6.00
N TYR A 554 4.98 0.79 -5.74
CA TYR A 554 4.09 0.03 -6.63
C TYR A 554 4.65 -1.31 -7.13
N GLY A 555 5.64 -1.89 -6.45
CA GLY A 555 6.33 -3.11 -6.92
C GLY A 555 7.30 -2.86 -8.07
N PHE A 556 7.74 -1.62 -8.28
CA PHE A 556 8.91 -1.32 -9.11
C PHE A 556 10.22 -1.54 -8.32
N GLU A 557 11.21 -2.11 -8.99
CA GLU A 557 12.62 -2.03 -8.62
C GLU A 557 13.31 -1.03 -9.55
N THR A 558 14.22 -0.19 -9.02
CA THR A 558 15.09 0.67 -9.83
C THR A 558 16.55 0.33 -9.58
N TRP A 559 17.28 0.10 -10.66
CA TRP A 559 18.69 -0.25 -10.65
C TRP A 559 19.50 0.79 -11.43
N VAL A 560 20.59 1.27 -10.83
CA VAL A 560 21.50 2.26 -11.40
C VAL A 560 22.80 1.57 -11.78
N LEU A 561 23.19 1.71 -13.05
CA LEU A 561 24.22 0.88 -13.68
C LEU A 561 25.34 1.77 -14.21
N VAL A 562 26.58 1.52 -13.79
CA VAL A 562 27.71 2.41 -14.06
C VAL A 562 28.86 1.62 -14.67
N ALA A 563 29.35 2.05 -15.83
CA ALA A 563 30.57 1.55 -16.44
C ALA A 563 31.71 2.57 -16.27
N ASN A 564 32.86 2.11 -15.78
CA ASN A 564 34.07 2.91 -15.67
C ASN A 564 35.07 2.53 -16.78
N PRO A 565 35.18 3.34 -17.85
CA PRO A 565 36.05 3.06 -19.00
C PRO A 565 37.52 3.49 -18.81
N ASN A 566 37.89 3.96 -17.61
CA ASN A 566 39.17 4.61 -17.37
C ASN A 566 40.22 3.65 -16.80
N ASP A 567 41.49 3.96 -17.05
CA ASP A 567 42.66 3.30 -16.42
C ASP A 567 42.76 3.54 -14.90
N ALA A 568 41.89 4.40 -14.35
CA ALA A 568 41.82 4.75 -12.94
C ALA A 568 40.46 4.35 -12.33
N PRO A 569 40.39 3.97 -11.04
CA PRO A 569 39.12 3.77 -10.36
C PRO A 569 38.35 5.10 -10.27
N ALA A 570 37.04 5.04 -10.49
CA ALA A 570 36.14 6.17 -10.37
C ALA A 570 35.41 6.14 -9.03
N ARG A 571 35.44 7.24 -8.27
CA ARG A 571 34.56 7.42 -7.11
C ARG A 571 33.22 7.96 -7.60
N VAL A 572 32.15 7.30 -7.21
CA VAL A 572 30.77 7.56 -7.66
C VAL A 572 29.89 7.82 -6.45
N SER A 573 28.96 8.76 -6.57
CA SER A 573 27.91 9.01 -5.57
C SER A 573 26.58 9.18 -6.29
N VAL A 574 25.54 8.54 -5.77
CA VAL A 574 24.18 8.61 -6.34
C VAL A 574 23.30 9.46 -5.42
N SER A 575 22.53 10.36 -6.01
CA SER A 575 21.53 11.17 -5.34
C SER A 575 20.16 10.92 -5.98
N TYR A 576 19.18 10.52 -5.18
CA TYR A 576 17.81 10.27 -5.61
C TYR A 576 16.92 11.48 -5.30
N TYR A 577 16.37 12.10 -6.34
CA TYR A 577 15.64 13.37 -6.27
C TYR A 577 14.15 13.06 -6.06
N THR A 578 13.71 12.99 -4.80
CA THR A 578 12.34 12.58 -4.41
C THR A 578 11.41 13.78 -4.24
N GLU A 579 10.12 13.51 -4.01
CA GLU A 579 9.11 14.52 -3.68
C GLU A 579 9.39 15.20 -2.32
N ASP A 580 10.05 14.50 -1.39
CA ASP A 580 10.53 15.02 -0.10
C ASP A 580 11.92 15.70 -0.21
N GLY A 581 12.49 15.78 -1.43
CA GLY A 581 13.82 16.30 -1.72
C GLY A 581 14.89 15.22 -1.96
N PRO A 582 16.17 15.59 -2.18
CA PRO A 582 17.22 14.61 -2.47
C PRO A 582 17.59 13.70 -1.30
N ARG A 583 17.94 12.45 -1.60
CA ARG A 583 18.57 11.48 -0.70
C ARG A 583 19.85 10.92 -1.30
N ASN A 584 20.94 10.91 -0.55
CA ASN A 584 22.25 10.45 -1.03
C ASN A 584 22.52 8.98 -0.65
N ALA A 585 23.04 8.21 -1.60
CA ALA A 585 23.67 6.92 -1.33
C ALA A 585 25.13 7.11 -0.86
N ASP A 586 25.61 6.16 -0.06
CA ASP A 586 27.03 6.09 0.34
C ASP A 586 27.94 6.07 -0.90
N PRO A 587 28.97 6.93 -0.99
CA PRO A 587 29.84 6.96 -2.16
C PRO A 587 30.67 5.68 -2.33
N VAL A 588 30.59 5.10 -3.52
CA VAL A 588 31.23 3.83 -3.91
C VAL A 588 32.43 4.07 -4.83
N THR A 589 33.31 3.08 -4.94
CA THR A 589 34.45 3.11 -5.88
C THR A 589 34.27 2.02 -6.93
N VAL A 590 34.15 2.41 -8.20
CA VAL A 590 34.14 1.49 -9.34
C VAL A 590 35.59 1.31 -9.81
N PRO A 591 36.15 0.08 -9.82
CA PRO A 591 37.52 -0.16 -10.31
C PRO A 591 37.73 0.28 -11.77
N ALA A 592 39.00 0.43 -12.17
CA ALA A 592 39.38 0.69 -13.56
C ALA A 592 38.87 -0.41 -14.50
N HIS A 593 38.40 -0.04 -15.70
CA HIS A 593 37.89 -0.97 -16.74
C HIS A 593 36.85 -1.97 -16.23
N SER A 594 35.93 -1.53 -15.39
CA SER A 594 34.95 -2.38 -14.70
C SER A 594 33.58 -1.71 -14.58
N ARG A 595 32.66 -2.35 -13.87
CA ARG A 595 31.25 -1.94 -13.74
C ARG A 595 30.76 -1.94 -12.29
N LEU A 596 29.58 -1.39 -12.08
CA LEU A 596 28.79 -1.55 -10.86
C LEU A 596 27.28 -1.52 -11.17
N THR A 597 26.49 -2.27 -10.41
CA THR A 597 25.02 -2.14 -10.35
C THR A 597 24.61 -1.82 -8.91
N MET A 598 23.74 -0.84 -8.71
CA MET A 598 23.23 -0.40 -7.40
C MET A 598 21.69 -0.46 -7.37
N ASN A 599 21.10 -0.94 -6.29
CA ASN A 599 19.64 -0.93 -6.09
C ASN A 599 19.22 0.39 -5.42
N ALA A 600 18.26 1.11 -5.99
CA ALA A 600 17.71 2.33 -5.39
C ALA A 600 17.02 2.06 -4.04
N SER A 601 16.41 0.88 -3.84
CA SER A 601 15.74 0.49 -2.60
C SER A 601 16.69 0.31 -1.41
N ALA A 602 18.01 0.38 -1.62
CA ALA A 602 18.98 0.51 -0.53
C ALA A 602 19.04 1.93 0.06
N THR A 603 18.51 2.94 -0.62
CA THR A 603 18.60 4.36 -0.25
C THR A 603 17.24 5.07 -0.19
N ILE A 604 16.25 4.63 -0.97
CA ILE A 604 14.90 5.20 -1.03
C ILE A 604 13.81 4.12 -1.04
N TRP A 605 12.93 4.12 -0.05
CA TRP A 605 11.81 3.19 0.09
C TRP A 605 10.48 3.83 -0.34
N ALA A 606 9.69 3.14 -1.17
CA ALA A 606 8.38 3.59 -1.64
C ALA A 606 8.36 5.01 -2.26
N LYS A 607 9.43 5.41 -2.99
CA LYS A 607 9.54 6.73 -3.62
C LYS A 607 9.51 6.67 -5.15
N SER A 608 8.89 7.67 -5.76
CA SER A 608 9.32 8.16 -7.07
C SER A 608 10.57 9.03 -6.90
N SER A 609 11.56 8.86 -7.79
CA SER A 609 12.79 9.64 -7.78
C SER A 609 13.28 9.99 -9.19
N GLY A 610 13.96 11.11 -9.35
CA GLY A 610 14.97 11.25 -10.41
C GLY A 610 16.31 10.72 -9.91
N VAL A 611 17.23 10.39 -10.81
CA VAL A 611 18.56 9.86 -10.45
C VAL A 611 19.66 10.79 -10.94
N ARG A 612 20.54 11.21 -10.04
CA ARG A 612 21.83 11.84 -10.38
C ARG A 612 22.97 10.94 -9.95
N VAL A 613 23.89 10.67 -10.86
CA VAL A 613 25.14 9.94 -10.60
C VAL A 613 26.32 10.90 -10.81
N GLY A 614 26.93 11.36 -9.72
CA GLY A 614 28.13 12.22 -9.76
C GLY A 614 29.41 11.39 -9.65
N SER A 615 30.45 11.74 -10.40
CA SER A 615 31.75 11.05 -10.35
C SER A 615 32.97 11.96 -10.55
N ASP A 616 34.13 11.50 -10.07
CA ASP A 616 35.43 12.17 -10.24
C ASP A 616 36.17 11.77 -11.53
N GLN A 617 35.66 10.77 -12.25
CA GLN A 617 36.07 10.39 -13.61
C GLN A 617 34.86 10.39 -14.57
N PRO A 618 35.06 10.45 -15.89
CA PRO A 618 33.98 10.24 -16.85
C PRO A 618 33.48 8.80 -16.78
N VAL A 619 32.20 8.60 -16.44
CA VAL A 619 31.56 7.27 -16.38
C VAL A 619 30.27 7.26 -17.20
N PHE A 620 29.92 6.11 -17.75
CA PHE A 620 28.68 5.92 -18.51
C PHE A 620 27.62 5.29 -17.61
N VAL A 621 26.36 5.74 -17.73
CA VAL A 621 25.31 5.41 -16.75
C VAL A 621 23.99 5.03 -17.43
N GLU A 622 23.46 3.85 -17.13
CA GLU A 622 22.07 3.47 -17.45
C GLU A 622 21.24 3.32 -16.17
N ARG A 623 19.92 3.40 -16.33
CA ARG A 623 18.91 2.95 -15.38
C ARG A 623 18.19 1.76 -15.99
N ALA A 624 17.96 0.72 -15.20
CA ALA A 624 16.97 -0.31 -15.48
C ALA A 624 15.85 -0.21 -14.43
N MET A 625 14.61 -0.40 -14.85
CA MET A 625 13.49 -0.62 -13.95
C MET A 625 12.82 -1.95 -14.28
N TYR A 626 12.37 -2.65 -13.24
CA TYR A 626 11.63 -3.92 -13.35
C TYR A 626 10.39 -3.86 -12.47
N TRP A 627 9.32 -4.57 -12.83
CA TRP A 627 8.09 -4.63 -12.03
C TRP A 627 7.29 -5.90 -12.29
N ASN A 628 6.23 -6.13 -11.50
CA ASN A 628 5.43 -7.36 -11.51
C ASN A 628 6.32 -8.60 -11.36
N ASP A 629 7.04 -8.73 -10.23
CA ASP A 629 8.04 -9.80 -9.98
C ASP A 629 9.09 -9.93 -11.11
N ARG A 630 9.51 -8.78 -11.66
CA ARG A 630 10.39 -8.64 -12.83
C ARG A 630 9.89 -9.29 -14.12
N VAL A 631 8.59 -9.57 -14.27
CA VAL A 631 8.09 -10.10 -15.55
C VAL A 631 8.17 -9.04 -16.65
N GLU A 632 8.04 -7.75 -16.33
CA GLU A 632 8.41 -6.63 -17.22
C GLU A 632 9.58 -5.81 -16.67
N GLY A 633 10.18 -5.02 -17.56
CA GLY A 633 11.13 -3.96 -17.26
C GLY A 633 11.30 -2.98 -18.42
N HIS A 634 12.02 -1.88 -18.20
CA HIS A 634 12.51 -0.96 -19.24
C HIS A 634 13.88 -0.37 -18.84
N THR A 635 14.57 0.30 -19.78
CA THR A 635 15.88 0.91 -19.54
C THR A 635 15.96 2.32 -20.15
N ALA A 636 16.80 3.18 -19.57
CA ALA A 636 17.11 4.50 -20.12
C ALA A 636 18.61 4.84 -19.95
N THR A 637 19.18 5.54 -20.93
CA THR A 637 20.51 6.16 -20.85
C THR A 637 20.43 7.51 -20.15
N GLY A 638 21.37 7.78 -19.24
CA GLY A 638 21.47 9.07 -18.56
C GLY A 638 22.17 10.16 -19.38
N THR A 639 22.00 11.41 -18.98
CA THR A 639 22.52 12.57 -19.70
C THR A 639 23.43 13.45 -18.85
N ALA A 640 24.55 13.95 -19.41
CA ALA A 640 25.55 14.71 -18.65
C ALA A 640 25.19 16.18 -18.34
N ALA A 641 23.99 16.63 -18.74
CA ALA A 641 23.48 17.98 -18.47
C ALA A 641 21.97 18.06 -18.79
N GLY A 642 21.26 18.99 -18.17
CA GLY A 642 19.89 19.36 -18.58
C GLY A 642 19.80 20.04 -19.96
N SER A 643 18.58 20.37 -20.38
CA SER A 643 18.24 21.20 -21.54
C SER A 643 16.97 22.00 -21.25
N SER A 644 16.85 23.19 -21.85
CA SER A 644 15.63 24.01 -21.84
C SER A 644 14.62 23.60 -22.92
N ALA A 645 14.95 22.61 -23.77
CA ALA A 645 14.05 22.02 -24.77
C ALA A 645 14.27 20.50 -24.86
N TRP A 646 13.17 19.76 -24.95
CA TRP A 646 13.17 18.29 -25.07
C TRP A 646 12.09 17.83 -26.05
N TYR A 647 12.42 16.81 -26.84
CA TYR A 647 11.62 16.30 -27.94
C TYR A 647 11.49 14.77 -27.81
N LEU A 648 10.29 14.28 -27.48
CA LEU A 648 10.05 12.88 -27.12
C LEU A 648 9.11 12.25 -28.17
N ALA A 649 9.57 11.22 -28.89
CA ALA A 649 8.86 10.68 -30.06
C ALA A 649 7.86 9.54 -29.73
N GLU A 650 8.14 8.76 -28.68
CA GLU A 650 7.26 7.71 -28.12
C GLU A 650 6.06 8.29 -27.36
N GLY A 651 4.96 7.54 -27.35
CA GLY A 651 3.73 7.85 -26.63
C GLY A 651 2.44 7.43 -27.35
N CYS A 652 1.52 6.85 -26.58
CA CYS A 652 0.17 6.50 -27.00
C CYS A 652 -0.82 6.59 -25.82
N THR A 653 -2.02 7.08 -26.08
CA THR A 653 -3.12 7.16 -25.10
C THR A 653 -4.37 6.40 -25.54
N ASP A 654 -4.24 5.56 -26.57
CA ASP A 654 -5.23 4.57 -27.00
C ASP A 654 -4.86 3.16 -26.49
N PHE A 655 -5.69 2.15 -26.79
CA PHE A 655 -5.49 0.72 -26.51
C PHE A 655 -5.27 0.34 -25.02
N GLY A 656 -5.46 1.30 -24.12
CA GLY A 656 -5.20 1.14 -22.68
C GLY A 656 -3.74 1.38 -22.27
N PHE A 657 -2.93 2.05 -23.10
CA PHE A 657 -1.61 2.54 -22.71
C PHE A 657 -1.72 3.74 -21.74
N GLU A 658 -0.90 3.75 -20.70
CA GLU A 658 -0.62 4.95 -19.88
C GLU A 658 0.69 5.59 -20.37
N THR A 659 0.66 6.81 -20.93
CA THR A 659 1.88 7.55 -21.27
C THR A 659 2.15 8.63 -20.23
N TRP A 660 3.39 8.69 -19.76
CA TRP A 660 3.87 9.59 -18.73
C TRP A 660 5.10 10.35 -19.22
N ILE A 661 5.14 11.67 -19.00
CA ILE A 661 6.34 12.48 -19.15
C ILE A 661 6.89 12.75 -17.75
N THR A 662 8.12 12.33 -17.50
CA THR A 662 8.82 12.59 -16.24
C THR A 662 9.84 13.69 -16.45
N ILE A 663 9.77 14.74 -15.62
CA ILE A 663 10.60 15.95 -15.73
C ILE A 663 11.40 16.11 -14.45
N LEU A 664 12.73 16.04 -14.53
CA LEU A 664 13.65 16.25 -13.41
C LEU A 664 14.24 17.66 -13.48
N ASN A 665 14.17 18.40 -12.37
CA ASN A 665 14.89 19.65 -12.18
C ASN A 665 16.18 19.40 -11.36
N PRO A 666 17.37 19.33 -12.00
CA PRO A 666 18.65 19.22 -11.29
C PRO A 666 19.08 20.55 -10.61
N GLY A 667 18.37 21.64 -10.88
CA GLY A 667 18.68 22.99 -10.41
C GLY A 667 18.32 23.24 -8.95
N LYS A 668 18.98 24.25 -8.36
CA LYS A 668 18.81 24.69 -6.96
C LYS A 668 17.71 25.78 -6.82
N SER A 669 16.80 25.87 -7.79
CA SER A 669 15.64 26.77 -7.88
C SER A 669 14.50 26.13 -8.65
N ASP A 670 13.25 26.44 -8.31
CA ASP A 670 12.05 25.96 -9.00
C ASP A 670 12.02 26.47 -10.45
N THR A 671 11.56 25.63 -11.39
CA THR A 671 11.42 25.98 -12.82
C THR A 671 10.02 25.68 -13.32
N LEU A 672 9.62 26.28 -14.44
CA LEU A 672 8.36 26.02 -15.14
C LEU A 672 8.65 25.40 -16.50
N ALA A 673 7.86 24.40 -16.88
CA ALA A 673 7.94 23.69 -18.15
C ALA A 673 6.62 23.77 -18.93
N ASP A 674 6.65 24.36 -20.12
CA ASP A 674 5.56 24.39 -21.09
C ASP A 674 5.56 23.11 -21.93
N ILE A 675 4.41 22.44 -22.02
CA ILE A 675 4.26 21.12 -22.64
C ILE A 675 3.28 21.20 -23.80
N ARG A 676 3.60 20.54 -24.90
CA ARG A 676 2.76 20.45 -26.11
C ARG A 676 2.76 19.03 -26.62
N PHE A 677 1.57 18.54 -26.93
CA PHE A 677 1.35 17.18 -27.44
C PHE A 677 1.12 17.26 -28.95
N LEU A 678 1.73 16.35 -29.70
CA LEU A 678 1.69 16.34 -31.16
C LEU A 678 1.21 14.98 -31.62
N THR A 679 -0.01 14.96 -32.15
CA THR A 679 -0.71 13.78 -32.63
C THR A 679 -0.60 13.69 -34.16
N GLU A 680 -1.32 12.76 -34.76
CA GLU A 680 -1.48 12.66 -36.21
C GLU A 680 -2.49 13.69 -36.77
N SER A 681 -3.31 14.34 -35.92
CA SER A 681 -4.22 15.42 -36.29
C SER A 681 -3.61 16.83 -36.11
N GLY A 682 -2.56 16.97 -35.29
CA GLY A 682 -1.80 18.21 -35.12
C GLY A 682 -1.29 18.43 -33.69
N GLN A 683 -1.06 19.69 -33.33
CA GLN A 683 -0.53 20.09 -32.03
C GLN A 683 -1.64 20.52 -31.06
N GLU A 684 -1.69 19.90 -29.88
CA GLU A 684 -2.53 20.27 -28.75
C GLU A 684 -1.67 20.88 -27.61
N TYR A 685 -2.30 21.61 -26.69
CA TYR A 685 -1.59 22.29 -25.59
C TYR A 685 -1.65 21.46 -24.31
N GLY A 686 -0.48 21.13 -23.75
CA GLY A 686 -0.29 20.31 -22.55
C GLY A 686 -0.06 21.10 -21.26
N GLY A 687 -0.26 22.42 -21.29
CA GLY A 687 -0.15 23.29 -20.12
C GLY A 687 1.26 23.74 -19.76
N GLU A 688 1.37 24.44 -18.63
CA GLU A 688 2.62 24.77 -17.96
C GLU A 688 2.64 24.05 -16.59
N VAL A 689 3.77 23.42 -16.27
CA VAL A 689 3.95 22.57 -15.08
C VAL A 689 5.13 23.08 -14.28
N ALA A 690 4.95 23.26 -12.97
CA ALA A 690 6.03 23.61 -12.05
C ALA A 690 6.83 22.37 -11.65
N VAL A 691 8.16 22.47 -11.70
CA VAL A 691 9.09 21.41 -11.32
C VAL A 691 10.00 21.96 -10.21
N PRO A 692 9.77 21.59 -8.93
CA PRO A 692 10.49 22.15 -7.79
C PRO A 692 12.00 21.92 -7.84
N ALA A 693 12.76 22.77 -7.15
CA ALA A 693 14.21 22.67 -6.99
C ALA A 693 14.62 21.27 -6.48
N LEU A 694 15.62 20.67 -7.11
CA LEU A 694 16.18 19.37 -6.73
C LEU A 694 15.13 18.23 -6.60
N SER A 695 14.08 18.27 -7.42
CA SER A 695 13.01 17.27 -7.43
C SER A 695 12.53 16.97 -8.87
N ARG A 696 11.49 16.14 -9.00
CA ARG A 696 10.87 15.77 -10.28
C ARG A 696 9.37 16.04 -10.29
N THR A 697 8.76 15.97 -11.46
CA THR A 697 7.30 16.04 -11.64
C THR A 697 6.87 15.14 -12.79
N ASN A 698 5.72 14.48 -12.62
CA ASN A 698 5.15 13.53 -13.58
C ASN A 698 3.92 14.15 -14.24
N VAL A 699 3.77 13.97 -15.55
CA VAL A 699 2.61 14.44 -16.32
C VAL A 699 2.02 13.26 -17.08
N LYS A 700 0.78 12.88 -16.75
CA LYS A 700 0.06 11.83 -17.47
C LYS A 700 -0.56 12.40 -18.74
N VAL A 701 -0.12 11.92 -19.90
CA VAL A 701 -0.56 12.45 -21.19
C VAL A 701 -2.02 12.09 -21.48
N ASN A 702 -2.51 10.97 -20.94
CA ASN A 702 -3.91 10.53 -21.03
C ASN A 702 -4.92 11.54 -20.45
N ASP A 703 -4.49 12.40 -19.53
CA ASP A 703 -5.37 13.39 -18.89
C ASP A 703 -5.58 14.64 -19.79
N TRP A 704 -4.82 14.74 -20.88
CA TRP A 704 -4.86 15.83 -21.87
C TRP A 704 -5.30 15.34 -23.25
N VAL A 705 -4.72 14.23 -23.73
CA VAL A 705 -4.96 13.66 -25.06
C VAL A 705 -5.57 12.26 -24.92
N SER A 706 -6.76 12.05 -25.46
CA SER A 706 -7.47 10.76 -25.40
C SER A 706 -7.40 10.00 -26.73
N ALA A 707 -7.04 8.72 -26.69
CA ALA A 707 -7.08 7.80 -27.83
C ALA A 707 -6.32 8.28 -29.08
N ALA A 708 -5.04 8.62 -28.90
CA ALA A 708 -4.15 8.96 -30.02
C ALA A 708 -2.72 8.45 -29.80
N ASN A 709 -1.99 8.22 -30.90
CA ASN A 709 -0.53 8.25 -30.88
C ASN A 709 -0.09 9.70 -30.63
N VAL A 710 0.91 9.91 -29.76
CA VAL A 710 1.29 11.24 -29.29
C VAL A 710 2.80 11.34 -29.04
N SER A 711 3.41 12.39 -29.58
CA SER A 711 4.80 12.78 -29.30
C SER A 711 4.77 14.09 -28.51
N THR A 712 5.80 14.35 -27.69
CA THR A 712 5.82 15.50 -26.77
C THR A 712 6.94 16.48 -27.12
N LEU A 713 6.59 17.77 -27.14
CA LEU A 713 7.53 18.89 -27.09
C LEU A 713 7.44 19.53 -25.70
N LEU A 714 8.58 19.61 -25.01
CA LEU A 714 8.71 20.30 -23.73
C LEU A 714 9.70 21.46 -23.85
N SER A 715 9.38 22.60 -23.23
CA SER A 715 10.25 23.77 -23.14
C SER A 715 10.25 24.32 -21.71
N ALA A 716 11.41 24.39 -21.08
CA ALA A 716 11.56 24.81 -19.69
C ALA A 716 12.32 26.15 -19.56
N GLN A 717 12.04 26.90 -18.50
CA GLN A 717 12.68 28.19 -18.23
C GLN A 717 14.17 28.02 -17.85
N ASP A 718 14.44 27.13 -16.90
CA ASP A 718 15.79 26.61 -16.58
C ASP A 718 16.00 25.18 -17.12
N PRO A 719 17.25 24.70 -17.28
CA PRO A 719 17.53 23.37 -17.82
C PRO A 719 17.03 22.20 -16.94
N VAL A 720 16.14 21.39 -17.51
CA VAL A 720 15.59 20.15 -16.92
C VAL A 720 16.12 18.91 -17.65
N VAL A 721 15.78 17.71 -17.18
CA VAL A 721 15.88 16.45 -17.94
C VAL A 721 14.48 15.88 -18.12
N ALA A 722 14.17 15.35 -19.31
CA ALA A 722 12.86 14.79 -19.61
C ALA A 722 12.97 13.38 -20.22
N GLU A 723 12.19 12.46 -19.67
CA GLU A 723 11.98 11.10 -20.17
C GLU A 723 10.50 10.87 -20.46
N VAL A 724 10.19 10.04 -21.46
CA VAL A 724 8.86 9.50 -21.70
C VAL A 724 8.85 8.04 -21.30
N SER A 725 7.85 7.63 -20.53
CA SER A 725 7.63 6.25 -20.14
C SER A 725 6.19 5.86 -20.46
N MET A 726 5.98 4.76 -21.18
CA MET A 726 4.66 4.27 -21.54
C MET A 726 4.45 2.86 -21.00
N TYR A 727 3.29 2.60 -20.38
CA TYR A 727 2.97 1.30 -19.78
C TYR A 727 1.71 0.72 -20.42
N GLY A 728 1.76 -0.54 -20.85
CA GLY A 728 0.62 -1.24 -21.47
C GLY A 728 -0.48 -1.62 -20.47
N PRO A 729 -1.63 -2.15 -20.95
CA PRO A 729 -2.71 -2.63 -20.09
C PRO A 729 -2.24 -3.58 -19.00
N GLY A 730 -2.59 -3.27 -17.73
CA GLY A 730 -2.13 -4.03 -16.56
C GLY A 730 -0.60 -3.99 -16.32
N ARG A 731 0.10 -3.04 -16.94
CA ARG A 731 1.57 -2.93 -17.00
C ARG A 731 2.24 -4.24 -17.42
N ARG A 732 1.65 -4.95 -18.39
CA ARG A 732 2.21 -6.16 -19.03
C ARG A 732 3.18 -5.88 -20.18
N SER A 733 3.45 -4.60 -20.44
CA SER A 733 4.58 -4.03 -21.23
C SER A 733 4.98 -2.70 -20.60
N GLY A 734 6.20 -2.24 -20.86
CA GLY A 734 6.51 -0.83 -20.75
C GLY A 734 7.70 -0.41 -21.62
N THR A 735 7.70 0.82 -22.09
CA THR A 735 8.80 1.45 -22.84
C THR A 735 9.26 2.72 -22.13
N CYS A 736 10.51 3.11 -22.33
CA CYS A 736 11.07 4.33 -21.76
C CYS A 736 12.20 4.88 -22.64
N SER A 737 12.25 6.19 -22.84
CA SER A 737 13.41 6.87 -23.44
C SER A 737 13.66 8.26 -22.88
N LEU A 738 14.95 8.62 -22.85
CA LEU A 738 15.41 10.00 -22.75
C LEU A 738 15.01 10.76 -24.02
N GLY A 739 14.43 11.95 -23.88
CA GLY A 739 14.09 12.78 -25.02
C GLY A 739 15.32 13.28 -25.81
N ALA A 740 15.15 13.60 -27.08
CA ALA A 740 16.17 14.36 -27.81
C ALA A 740 16.26 15.79 -27.27
N LYS A 741 17.47 16.36 -27.19
CA LYS A 741 17.68 17.78 -26.84
C LYS A 741 17.48 18.74 -28.02
N ALA A 742 17.60 18.22 -29.24
CA ALA A 742 17.34 18.91 -30.49
C ALA A 742 16.81 17.91 -31.53
N PRO A 743 15.95 18.32 -32.46
CA PRO A 743 15.64 17.54 -33.65
C PRO A 743 16.81 17.60 -34.64
N GLU A 744 17.06 16.51 -35.34
CA GLU A 744 18.15 16.35 -36.31
C GLU A 744 17.66 15.83 -37.66
N ARG A 745 18.51 15.98 -38.69
CA ARG A 745 18.19 15.59 -40.07
C ARG A 745 18.43 14.12 -40.39
N GLU A 746 19.27 13.46 -39.60
CA GLU A 746 19.66 12.06 -39.77
C GLU A 746 19.55 11.33 -38.44
N TRP A 747 18.95 10.14 -38.48
CA TRP A 747 18.80 9.26 -37.32
C TRP A 747 19.09 7.81 -37.72
N TYR A 748 19.77 7.06 -36.84
CA TYR A 748 20.20 5.69 -37.09
C TYR A 748 19.66 4.74 -36.01
N LEU A 749 19.23 3.55 -36.41
CA LEU A 749 18.68 2.49 -35.56
C LEU A 749 19.25 1.13 -36.00
N ALA A 750 19.84 0.38 -35.08
CA ALA A 750 20.55 -0.87 -35.32
C ALA A 750 19.72 -2.15 -35.13
N GLU A 751 18.56 -2.06 -34.48
CA GLU A 751 17.60 -3.17 -34.29
C GLU A 751 16.30 -2.94 -35.07
N GLY A 752 15.56 -4.02 -35.30
CA GLY A 752 14.22 -4.07 -35.87
C GLY A 752 13.94 -5.51 -36.33
N ALA A 753 12.74 -6.03 -36.09
CA ALA A 753 12.36 -7.36 -36.54
C ALA A 753 10.86 -7.46 -36.88
N THR A 754 10.56 -7.94 -38.08
CA THR A 754 9.19 -8.12 -38.60
C THR A 754 8.80 -9.61 -38.69
N HIS A 755 9.35 -10.42 -37.77
CA HIS A 755 9.11 -11.86 -37.65
C HIS A 755 9.26 -12.33 -36.19
N SER A 756 9.21 -13.65 -35.97
CA SER A 756 9.37 -14.28 -34.64
C SER A 756 8.41 -13.81 -33.54
N GLY A 757 7.30 -13.14 -33.93
CA GLY A 757 6.29 -12.58 -33.03
C GLY A 757 6.48 -11.10 -32.66
N PHE A 758 7.52 -10.44 -33.18
CA PHE A 758 7.73 -8.99 -33.01
C PHE A 758 6.92 -8.17 -34.03
N ASP A 759 6.26 -7.13 -33.56
CA ASP A 759 5.77 -5.99 -34.36
C ASP A 759 6.72 -4.80 -34.15
N THR A 760 7.39 -4.35 -35.21
CA THR A 760 8.29 -3.18 -35.17
C THR A 760 7.58 -1.93 -35.69
N TRP A 761 7.71 -0.83 -34.95
CA TRP A 761 7.09 0.46 -35.22
C TRP A 761 8.15 1.55 -35.28
N LEU A 762 8.28 2.23 -36.42
CA LEU A 762 9.10 3.44 -36.53
C LEU A 762 8.25 4.66 -36.16
N LEU A 763 8.75 5.46 -35.23
CA LEU A 763 8.10 6.65 -34.70
C LEU A 763 8.82 7.88 -35.23
N LEU A 764 8.11 8.72 -35.98
CA LEU A 764 8.64 9.97 -36.53
C LEU A 764 7.89 11.16 -35.91
N PHE A 765 8.62 12.16 -35.44
CA PHE A 765 8.08 13.38 -34.84
C PHE A 765 8.63 14.62 -35.57
N ASN A 766 7.74 15.41 -36.18
CA ASN A 766 8.07 16.67 -36.84
C ASN A 766 7.69 17.89 -35.96
N PRO A 767 8.64 18.52 -35.25
CA PRO A 767 8.36 19.75 -34.49
C PRO A 767 8.27 21.02 -35.37
N GLN A 768 8.57 20.93 -36.67
CA GLN A 768 8.72 22.09 -37.54
C GLN A 768 7.38 22.73 -37.93
N PRO A 769 7.35 24.05 -38.20
CA PRO A 769 6.15 24.75 -38.67
C PRO A 769 5.80 24.48 -40.15
N GLY A 770 6.56 23.64 -40.86
CA GLY A 770 6.32 23.20 -42.23
C GLY A 770 6.26 21.68 -42.35
N GLU A 771 5.88 21.16 -43.53
CA GLU A 771 5.98 19.73 -43.85
C GLU A 771 7.43 19.24 -43.67
N ALA A 772 7.57 17.95 -43.34
CA ALA A 772 8.85 17.24 -43.41
C ALA A 772 8.75 16.11 -44.44
N ARG A 773 9.75 15.96 -45.28
CA ARG A 773 9.91 14.84 -46.21
C ARG A 773 10.98 13.93 -45.63
N VAL A 774 10.68 12.64 -45.54
CA VAL A 774 11.51 11.67 -44.83
C VAL A 774 11.70 10.45 -45.70
N THR A 775 12.96 10.16 -46.02
CA THR A 775 13.39 8.92 -46.66
C THR A 775 13.90 8.01 -45.57
N VAL A 776 13.28 6.84 -45.41
CA VAL A 776 13.76 5.80 -44.49
C VAL A 776 14.48 4.73 -45.32
N ASN A 777 15.81 4.77 -45.30
CA ASN A 777 16.64 3.68 -45.80
C ASN A 777 16.51 2.52 -44.81
N VAL A 778 16.32 1.29 -45.31
CA VAL A 778 16.13 0.10 -44.46
C VAL A 778 17.03 -1.03 -44.93
N ASP A 779 17.99 -1.40 -44.09
CA ASP A 779 18.99 -2.41 -44.42
C ASP A 779 18.66 -3.76 -43.75
N SER A 780 18.89 -4.83 -44.51
CA SER A 780 18.61 -6.21 -44.09
C SER A 780 19.76 -7.12 -44.52
N LEU A 781 20.02 -8.17 -43.74
CA LEU A 781 21.11 -9.13 -44.02
C LEU A 781 20.98 -9.71 -45.45
N GLY A 782 21.90 -9.31 -46.32
CA GLY A 782 22.00 -9.79 -47.70
C GLY A 782 21.00 -9.19 -48.70
N SER A 783 20.30 -8.09 -48.37
CA SER A 783 19.51 -7.34 -49.36
C SER A 783 19.34 -5.86 -49.01
N GLU A 784 19.81 -5.01 -49.92
CA GLU A 784 19.35 -3.63 -50.12
C GLU A 784 17.82 -3.64 -50.36
N LEU A 785 17.08 -2.71 -49.75
CA LEU A 785 15.63 -2.58 -49.88
C LEU A 785 15.27 -1.19 -50.42
N GLU A 786 14.16 -1.09 -51.15
CA GLU A 786 13.62 0.19 -51.61
C GLU A 786 13.26 1.08 -50.39
N PRO A 787 13.76 2.33 -50.29
CA PRO A 787 13.46 3.21 -49.16
C PRO A 787 11.98 3.52 -48.97
N VAL A 788 11.56 3.70 -47.72
CA VAL A 788 10.18 4.09 -47.39
C VAL A 788 10.08 5.62 -47.34
N GLU A 789 9.37 6.19 -48.31
CA GLU A 789 9.11 7.63 -48.42
C GLU A 789 7.89 8.06 -47.60
N VAL A 790 8.06 9.09 -46.76
CA VAL A 790 7.01 9.65 -45.89
C VAL A 790 6.96 11.16 -46.03
N VAL A 791 5.75 11.73 -46.03
CA VAL A 791 5.52 13.17 -45.91
C VAL A 791 4.71 13.43 -44.65
N MET A 792 5.29 14.15 -43.70
CA MET A 792 4.69 14.51 -42.43
C MET A 792 4.13 15.95 -42.50
N ALA A 793 2.97 16.17 -41.87
CA ALA A 793 2.44 17.52 -41.69
C ALA A 793 3.30 18.35 -40.72
N SER A 794 3.07 19.67 -40.66
CA SER A 794 3.73 20.54 -39.69
C SER A 794 3.21 20.28 -38.28
N ARG A 795 4.12 20.26 -37.30
CA ARG A 795 3.81 20.07 -35.87
C ARG A 795 2.89 18.86 -35.63
N SER A 796 3.26 17.73 -36.23
CA SER A 796 2.58 16.45 -36.09
C SER A 796 3.58 15.32 -35.92
N ARG A 797 3.07 14.11 -35.69
CA ARG A 797 3.85 12.88 -35.73
C ARG A 797 3.36 11.93 -36.81
N THR A 798 4.06 10.81 -37.00
CA THR A 798 3.65 9.70 -37.88
C THR A 798 4.26 8.40 -37.35
N THR A 799 3.46 7.33 -37.31
CA THR A 799 3.95 5.96 -37.03
C THR A 799 3.95 5.14 -38.31
N LEU A 800 5.01 4.38 -38.56
CA LEU A 800 5.05 3.34 -39.60
C LEU A 800 5.05 1.95 -38.95
N HIS A 801 4.10 1.10 -39.32
CA HIS A 801 4.10 -0.31 -38.94
C HIS A 801 4.96 -1.10 -39.93
N LEU A 802 6.19 -1.44 -39.56
CA LEU A 802 7.15 -2.03 -40.49
C LEU A 802 6.78 -3.46 -40.91
N ASN A 803 5.99 -4.17 -40.09
CA ASN A 803 5.49 -5.51 -40.41
C ASN A 803 4.58 -5.54 -41.64
N ASP A 804 3.78 -4.48 -41.87
CA ASP A 804 2.90 -4.39 -43.04
C ASP A 804 3.67 -4.04 -44.33
N MET A 805 4.85 -3.43 -44.18
CA MET A 805 5.67 -2.91 -45.29
C MET A 805 6.77 -3.88 -45.71
N LEU A 806 7.48 -4.46 -44.74
CA LEU A 806 8.70 -5.25 -44.89
C LEU A 806 8.63 -6.57 -44.09
N PRO A 807 7.61 -7.44 -44.30
CA PRO A 807 7.40 -8.63 -43.49
C PRO A 807 8.52 -9.67 -43.61
N GLY A 808 8.85 -10.33 -42.50
CA GLY A 808 9.76 -11.48 -42.48
C GLY A 808 11.25 -11.16 -42.41
N ARG A 809 11.66 -9.99 -41.87
CA ARG A 809 13.02 -9.46 -41.93
C ARG A 809 13.58 -9.00 -40.57
N ASP A 810 14.89 -9.19 -40.38
CA ASP A 810 15.69 -8.33 -39.50
C ASP A 810 15.97 -7.00 -40.22
N LEU A 811 15.87 -5.88 -39.50
CA LEU A 811 15.99 -4.51 -40.02
C LEU A 811 17.01 -3.68 -39.22
N SER A 812 17.66 -2.75 -39.92
CA SER A 812 18.26 -1.54 -39.36
C SER A 812 17.84 -0.35 -40.24
N MET A 813 17.84 0.86 -39.71
CA MET A 813 17.26 2.02 -40.39
C MET A 813 18.18 3.24 -40.33
N HIS A 814 18.25 3.96 -41.45
CA HIS A 814 18.79 5.31 -41.55
C HIS A 814 17.69 6.23 -42.07
N VAL A 815 17.22 7.11 -41.19
CA VAL A 815 16.12 8.05 -41.43
C VAL A 815 16.73 9.39 -41.81
N VAL A 816 16.48 9.86 -43.03
CA VAL A 816 16.97 11.13 -43.58
C VAL A 816 15.79 12.08 -43.83
N SER A 817 15.91 13.36 -43.44
CA SER A 817 14.85 14.34 -43.68
C SER A 817 15.32 15.70 -44.22
N ASP A 818 14.46 16.33 -45.04
CA ASP A 818 14.65 17.66 -45.61
C ASP A 818 14.56 18.80 -44.58
N VAL A 819 14.07 18.52 -43.37
CA VAL A 819 14.09 19.39 -42.17
C VAL A 819 14.45 18.57 -40.92
N PRO A 820 14.86 19.20 -39.79
CA PRO A 820 15.18 18.43 -38.58
C PRO A 820 13.91 17.86 -37.92
N ILE A 821 13.92 16.54 -37.65
CA ILE A 821 12.85 15.77 -37.01
C ILE A 821 13.42 14.97 -35.81
N VAL A 822 12.62 14.11 -35.18
CA VAL A 822 13.08 13.10 -34.21
C VAL A 822 12.58 11.72 -34.61
N ALA A 823 13.42 10.68 -34.43
CA ALA A 823 13.06 9.29 -34.68
C ALA A 823 13.30 8.37 -33.46
N SER A 824 12.42 7.40 -33.27
CA SER A 824 12.45 6.36 -32.23
C SER A 824 11.88 5.04 -32.78
N ARG A 825 12.20 3.91 -32.15
CA ARG A 825 11.75 2.57 -32.56
C ARG A 825 11.16 1.79 -31.40
N SER A 826 9.86 1.52 -31.42
CA SER A 826 9.22 0.60 -30.47
C SER A 826 9.04 -0.79 -31.08
N MET A 827 9.23 -1.83 -30.27
CA MET A 827 8.98 -3.23 -30.65
C MET A 827 8.09 -3.88 -29.60
N TYR A 828 7.05 -4.59 -30.05
CA TYR A 828 6.08 -5.27 -29.17
C TYR A 828 5.86 -6.71 -29.61
N TRP A 829 5.74 -7.65 -28.68
CA TRP A 829 5.51 -9.06 -28.99
C TRP A 829 4.49 -9.71 -28.04
N ALA A 830 3.83 -10.78 -28.51
CA ALA A 830 2.81 -11.47 -27.73
C ALA A 830 3.44 -12.37 -26.66
N VAL A 831 2.95 -12.30 -25.42
CA VAL A 831 3.43 -13.07 -24.27
C VAL A 831 2.25 -13.62 -23.46
N PRO A 832 2.43 -14.62 -22.57
CA PRO A 832 1.37 -15.09 -21.70
C PRO A 832 0.73 -13.93 -20.91
N GLY A 833 -0.59 -13.78 -21.05
CA GLY A 833 -1.35 -12.73 -20.37
C GLY A 833 -1.24 -11.31 -20.93
N GLY A 834 -0.55 -11.06 -22.04
CA GLY A 834 -0.48 -9.71 -22.61
C GLY A 834 0.48 -9.55 -23.81
N ARG A 835 1.14 -8.40 -23.88
CA ARG A 835 2.22 -8.09 -24.81
C ARG A 835 3.36 -7.43 -24.05
N ALA A 836 4.58 -7.95 -24.15
CA ALA A 836 5.77 -7.23 -23.73
C ALA A 836 6.24 -6.28 -24.84
N GLY A 837 7.15 -5.37 -24.52
CA GLY A 837 7.70 -4.42 -25.49
C GLY A 837 8.91 -3.65 -24.97
N HIS A 838 9.64 -3.02 -25.88
CA HIS A 838 10.73 -2.06 -25.59
C HIS A 838 10.75 -0.94 -26.64
N GLU A 839 11.43 0.16 -26.35
CA GLU A 839 11.65 1.27 -27.29
C GLU A 839 13.09 1.76 -27.22
N CYS A 840 13.66 2.08 -28.37
CA CYS A 840 15.00 2.62 -28.50
C CYS A 840 14.97 3.94 -29.28
N HIS A 841 15.52 4.97 -28.67
CA HIS A 841 15.67 6.27 -29.30
C HIS A 841 16.72 6.21 -30.42
N GLY A 842 16.52 6.95 -31.52
CA GLY A 842 17.51 6.97 -32.59
C GLY A 842 18.85 7.59 -32.16
N LEU A 843 19.95 7.07 -32.69
CA LEU A 843 21.26 7.73 -32.62
C LEU A 843 21.32 8.85 -33.68
N THR A 844 21.92 9.99 -33.35
CA THR A 844 22.15 11.10 -34.32
C THR A 844 23.50 10.99 -35.05
N ALA A 845 24.35 10.01 -34.67
CA ALA A 845 25.62 9.71 -35.31
C ALA A 845 26.06 8.27 -35.02
N ALA A 846 26.74 7.65 -35.99
CA ALA A 846 27.54 6.45 -35.79
C ALA A 846 28.89 6.79 -35.11
N SER A 847 29.51 5.83 -34.41
CA SER A 847 30.78 6.03 -33.68
C SER A 847 31.72 4.82 -33.79
N SER A 848 33.03 5.05 -33.65
CA SER A 848 34.05 4.00 -33.65
C SER A 848 34.34 3.39 -32.27
N GLU A 849 33.88 4.01 -31.17
CA GLU A 849 33.92 3.42 -29.82
C GLU A 849 32.56 3.66 -29.11
N SER A 850 31.91 2.60 -28.63
CA SER A 850 30.58 2.68 -27.99
C SER A 850 30.52 1.91 -26.67
N PHE A 851 29.82 2.47 -25.67
CA PHE A 851 29.70 1.89 -24.32
C PHE A 851 28.24 1.66 -23.93
N LEU A 852 27.93 0.49 -23.34
CA LEU A 852 26.58 0.11 -22.91
C LEU A 852 26.64 -0.41 -21.44
N PRO A 853 26.36 0.45 -20.43
CA PRO A 853 26.47 0.13 -18.99
C PRO A 853 25.65 -1.06 -18.45
N GLU A 854 24.48 -1.36 -18.99
CA GLU A 854 23.65 -2.52 -18.61
C GLU A 854 23.95 -3.75 -19.48
N GLY A 855 23.76 -4.94 -18.92
CA GLY A 855 23.97 -6.23 -19.56
C GLY A 855 24.05 -7.38 -18.56
N CYS A 856 23.34 -8.48 -18.84
CA CYS A 856 23.44 -9.71 -18.07
C CYS A 856 23.20 -10.94 -18.96
N THR A 857 24.00 -11.98 -18.77
CA THR A 857 23.84 -13.30 -19.42
C THR A 857 23.61 -14.43 -18.41
N ALA A 858 23.45 -14.06 -17.14
CA ALA A 858 23.12 -14.96 -16.04
C ALA A 858 21.62 -14.87 -15.68
N TYR A 859 21.19 -15.68 -14.70
CA TYR A 859 19.84 -15.63 -14.10
C TYR A 859 18.64 -15.83 -15.06
N GLY A 860 18.87 -16.22 -16.31
CA GLY A 860 17.82 -16.36 -17.33
C GLY A 860 17.57 -15.10 -18.17
N PHE A 861 18.51 -14.15 -18.16
CA PHE A 861 18.61 -13.11 -19.18
C PHE A 861 19.33 -13.64 -20.44
N ASP A 862 18.89 -13.20 -21.61
CA ASP A 862 19.57 -13.31 -22.90
C ASP A 862 19.98 -11.89 -23.35
N THR A 863 21.28 -11.58 -23.44
CA THR A 863 21.74 -10.26 -23.91
C THR A 863 22.27 -10.31 -25.34
N TRP A 864 21.82 -9.35 -26.15
CA TRP A 864 22.16 -9.22 -27.57
C TRP A 864 22.80 -7.85 -27.83
N LEU A 865 23.85 -7.85 -28.65
CA LEU A 865 24.47 -6.64 -29.19
C LEU A 865 24.08 -6.51 -30.68
N LEU A 866 23.46 -5.38 -31.01
CA LEU A 866 22.89 -5.06 -32.32
C LEU A 866 23.78 -3.98 -32.95
N LEU A 867 24.35 -4.26 -34.13
CA LEU A 867 25.31 -3.39 -34.80
C LEU A 867 24.81 -3.04 -36.21
N TYR A 868 24.90 -1.77 -36.59
CA TYR A 868 24.57 -1.30 -37.94
C TYR A 868 25.66 -0.40 -38.50
N ASN A 869 26.10 -0.68 -39.72
CA ASN A 869 27.07 0.13 -40.44
C ASN A 869 26.39 0.88 -41.60
N PRO A 870 26.10 2.20 -41.44
CA PRO A 870 25.55 3.05 -42.49
C PRO A 870 26.61 3.61 -43.46
N GLY A 871 27.86 3.14 -43.38
CA GLY A 871 28.98 3.60 -44.21
C GLY A 871 29.21 2.73 -45.44
N ASP A 872 29.85 3.31 -46.46
CA ASP A 872 30.25 2.63 -47.71
C ASP A 872 31.38 1.60 -47.53
N THR A 873 32.02 1.54 -46.36
CA THR A 873 33.13 0.63 -46.04
C THR A 873 32.76 -0.37 -44.95
N GLY A 874 32.94 -1.66 -45.23
CA GLY A 874 32.75 -2.73 -44.24
C GLY A 874 33.86 -2.72 -43.19
N THR A 875 33.50 -2.99 -41.92
CA THR A 875 34.41 -2.93 -40.77
C THR A 875 34.29 -4.17 -39.88
N THR A 876 35.22 -4.34 -38.95
CA THR A 876 35.15 -5.39 -37.91
C THR A 876 35.04 -4.72 -36.55
N ALA A 877 33.96 -4.99 -35.83
CA ALA A 877 33.79 -4.57 -34.44
C ALA A 877 34.45 -5.59 -33.51
N THR A 878 35.27 -5.12 -32.59
CA THR A 878 35.83 -5.88 -31.46
C THR A 878 35.02 -5.56 -30.22
N VAL A 879 34.54 -6.60 -29.54
CA VAL A 879 33.61 -6.48 -28.42
C VAL A 879 34.31 -6.89 -27.13
N TYR A 880 34.20 -6.03 -26.13
CA TYR A 880 34.74 -6.19 -24.80
C TYR A 880 33.62 -6.22 -23.76
N ALA A 881 33.78 -7.04 -22.73
CA ALA A 881 32.93 -7.03 -21.55
C ALA A 881 33.74 -6.56 -20.33
N MET A 882 33.32 -5.44 -19.75
CA MET A 882 33.72 -4.96 -18.43
C MET A 882 32.91 -5.72 -17.39
N GLY A 883 33.57 -6.47 -16.50
CA GLY A 883 32.95 -7.16 -15.38
C GLY A 883 33.65 -6.86 -14.06
N ASP A 884 33.24 -7.52 -12.98
CA ASP A 884 33.81 -7.34 -11.64
C ASP A 884 35.32 -7.69 -11.58
N GLY A 885 35.79 -8.53 -12.50
CA GLY A 885 37.20 -8.87 -12.69
C GLY A 885 37.98 -7.94 -13.64
N GLY A 886 37.37 -6.84 -14.09
CA GLY A 886 37.89 -5.96 -15.14
C GLY A 886 37.40 -6.32 -16.55
N GLU A 887 38.00 -5.70 -17.57
CA GLU A 887 37.65 -5.90 -18.97
C GLU A 887 38.32 -7.14 -19.61
N LYS A 888 37.59 -7.84 -20.47
CA LYS A 888 38.13 -8.84 -21.40
C LYS A 888 37.52 -8.69 -22.80
N GLU A 889 38.30 -8.98 -23.85
CA GLU A 889 37.77 -9.17 -25.21
C GLU A 889 36.92 -10.45 -25.22
N ILE A 890 35.68 -10.37 -25.70
CA ILE A 890 34.73 -11.49 -25.77
C ILE A 890 34.46 -11.99 -27.18
N GLY A 891 34.71 -11.17 -28.20
CA GLY A 891 34.51 -11.56 -29.59
C GLY A 891 34.83 -10.47 -30.60
N ARG A 892 34.76 -10.85 -31.88
CA ARG A 892 34.84 -9.94 -33.03
C ARG A 892 33.73 -10.29 -34.01
N ILE A 893 33.18 -9.30 -34.67
CA ILE A 893 32.07 -9.46 -35.61
C ILE A 893 32.24 -8.49 -36.78
N ASP A 894 32.16 -9.01 -38.00
CA ASP A 894 32.21 -8.19 -39.20
C ASP A 894 30.85 -7.50 -39.42
N VAL A 895 30.89 -6.23 -39.80
CA VAL A 895 29.71 -5.40 -40.12
C VAL A 895 29.96 -4.78 -41.50
N PRO A 896 29.56 -5.46 -42.59
CA PRO A 896 29.71 -4.95 -43.95
C PRO A 896 29.01 -3.60 -44.18
N ALA A 897 29.45 -2.87 -45.21
CA ALA A 897 28.84 -1.62 -45.64
C ALA A 897 27.33 -1.78 -45.88
N HIS A 898 26.54 -0.81 -45.44
CA HIS A 898 25.06 -0.79 -45.55
C HIS A 898 24.40 -2.09 -45.07
N THR A 899 24.85 -2.62 -43.93
CA THR A 899 24.26 -3.83 -43.32
C THR A 899 24.29 -3.80 -41.79
N ARG A 900 23.44 -4.65 -41.20
CA ARG A 900 23.45 -4.98 -39.78
C ARG A 900 24.09 -6.33 -39.48
N SER A 901 24.70 -6.41 -38.31
CA SER A 901 25.19 -7.64 -37.68
C SER A 901 24.64 -7.75 -36.25
N THR A 902 24.66 -8.95 -35.68
CA THR A 902 24.12 -9.19 -34.33
C THR A 902 24.90 -10.28 -33.63
N MET A 903 25.26 -10.06 -32.36
CA MET A 903 25.98 -10.99 -31.50
C MET A 903 25.10 -11.34 -30.29
N LYS A 904 24.87 -12.64 -30.05
CA LYS A 904 24.38 -13.10 -28.75
C LYS A 904 25.55 -13.13 -27.79
N VAL A 905 25.43 -12.40 -26.68
CA VAL A 905 26.54 -12.20 -25.73
C VAL A 905 26.68 -13.41 -24.79
N ASP A 906 25.59 -14.14 -24.56
CA ASP A 906 25.57 -15.35 -23.73
C ASP A 906 26.40 -16.51 -24.32
N ASP A 907 26.66 -16.48 -25.63
CA ASP A 907 27.52 -17.46 -26.31
C ASP A 907 29.01 -17.23 -26.03
N CYS A 908 29.40 -16.08 -25.43
CA CYS A 908 30.78 -15.70 -25.14
C CYS A 908 31.04 -15.09 -23.74
N TYR A 909 30.00 -14.81 -22.94
CA TYR A 909 30.11 -14.30 -21.57
C TYR A 909 29.07 -14.96 -20.65
N ASP A 910 29.45 -15.21 -19.39
CA ASP A 910 28.58 -15.66 -18.29
C ASP A 910 28.70 -14.65 -17.12
N GLY A 911 27.56 -14.11 -16.66
CA GLY A 911 27.46 -13.15 -15.57
C GLY A 911 26.84 -11.79 -15.96
N SER A 912 26.90 -10.83 -15.04
CA SER A 912 26.63 -9.41 -15.34
C SER A 912 27.83 -8.75 -16.02
N LEU A 913 27.58 -7.80 -16.91
CA LEU A 913 28.60 -7.08 -17.68
C LEU A 913 28.17 -5.65 -18.03
N SER A 914 29.12 -4.89 -18.53
CA SER A 914 28.88 -3.69 -19.34
C SER A 914 29.70 -3.84 -20.62
N LEU A 915 29.15 -3.46 -21.77
CA LEU A 915 29.80 -3.65 -23.06
C LEU A 915 30.62 -2.43 -23.47
N ARG A 916 31.77 -2.68 -24.10
CA ARG A 916 32.51 -1.70 -24.91
C ARG A 916 32.75 -2.29 -26.30
N VAL A 917 32.46 -1.53 -27.34
CA VAL A 917 32.57 -1.94 -28.75
C VAL A 917 33.53 -0.99 -29.44
N VAL A 918 34.51 -1.52 -30.17
CA VAL A 918 35.50 -0.73 -30.93
C VAL A 918 35.53 -1.20 -32.38
N SER A 919 35.40 -0.29 -33.33
CA SER A 919 35.40 -0.58 -34.78
C SER A 919 36.38 0.30 -35.54
N GLY A 920 36.77 -0.13 -36.74
CA GLY A 920 37.68 0.63 -37.62
C GLY A 920 37.00 1.75 -38.42
N GLU A 921 35.67 1.71 -38.51
CA GLU A 921 34.79 2.70 -39.16
C GLU A 921 33.60 2.96 -38.22
N PRO A 922 32.95 4.14 -38.26
CA PRO A 922 31.83 4.43 -37.37
C PRO A 922 30.62 3.53 -37.59
N ILE A 923 30.10 2.91 -36.52
CA ILE A 923 28.89 2.08 -36.53
C ILE A 923 27.91 2.54 -35.44
N CYS A 924 26.65 2.13 -35.59
CA CYS A 924 25.59 2.32 -34.60
C CYS A 924 25.51 1.06 -33.72
N CYS A 925 25.43 1.26 -32.41
CA CYS A 925 25.38 0.19 -31.42
C CYS A 925 24.12 0.30 -30.55
N GLU A 926 23.34 -0.77 -30.46
CA GLU A 926 22.25 -0.94 -29.50
C GLU A 926 22.45 -2.24 -28.70
N ARG A 927 21.93 -2.31 -27.48
CA ARG A 927 21.73 -3.56 -26.72
C ARG A 927 20.24 -3.86 -26.68
N ALA A 928 19.88 -5.13 -26.82
CA ALA A 928 18.60 -5.64 -26.34
C ALA A 928 18.83 -6.77 -25.34
N THR A 929 18.13 -6.75 -24.21
CA THR A 929 18.23 -7.74 -23.14
C THR A 929 16.85 -8.28 -22.87
N TYR A 930 16.64 -9.58 -23.11
CA TYR A 930 15.38 -10.28 -22.88
C TYR A 930 15.55 -11.25 -21.70
N TRP A 931 14.45 -11.77 -21.14
CA TRP A 931 14.54 -12.80 -20.10
C TRP A 931 13.31 -13.71 -20.08
N SER A 932 13.42 -14.82 -19.35
CA SER A 932 12.31 -15.76 -19.08
C SER A 932 11.60 -16.20 -20.36
N ASP A 933 12.33 -16.81 -21.29
CA ASP A 933 11.83 -17.21 -22.63
C ASP A 933 11.27 -16.03 -23.48
N ARG A 934 11.71 -14.81 -23.18
CA ARG A 934 11.23 -13.52 -23.72
C ARG A 934 9.81 -13.15 -23.25
N THR A 935 9.43 -13.42 -21.99
CA THR A 935 8.20 -12.83 -21.43
C THR A 935 8.30 -11.34 -21.12
N GLY A 936 9.52 -10.81 -21.02
CA GLY A 936 9.85 -9.38 -20.92
C GLY A 936 11.16 -9.07 -21.66
N GLY A 937 11.47 -7.79 -21.84
CA GLY A 937 12.71 -7.33 -22.49
C GLY A 937 12.91 -5.82 -22.41
N THR A 938 14.17 -5.37 -22.47
CA THR A 938 14.57 -3.96 -22.54
C THR A 938 15.57 -3.72 -23.68
N CYS A 939 15.79 -2.46 -24.07
CA CYS A 939 16.85 -2.09 -25.01
C CYS A 939 17.42 -0.69 -24.73
N SER A 940 18.61 -0.39 -25.28
CA SER A 940 19.22 0.93 -25.19
C SER A 940 20.22 1.21 -26.32
N THR A 941 20.46 2.50 -26.59
CA THR A 941 21.56 2.97 -27.43
C THR A 941 22.88 2.96 -26.67
N GLY A 942 23.98 2.68 -27.38
CA GLY A 942 25.32 2.85 -26.84
C GLY A 942 25.77 4.31 -26.83
N TYR A 943 26.53 4.68 -25.80
CA TYR A 943 27.25 5.95 -25.75
C TYR A 943 28.41 5.96 -26.74
N GLY A 944 28.22 6.60 -27.89
CA GLY A 944 29.28 6.84 -28.87
C GLY A 944 30.32 7.85 -28.40
N ARG A 945 31.56 7.68 -28.88
CA ARG A 945 32.73 8.53 -28.64
C ARG A 945 33.50 8.84 -29.93
#